data_AF-A0A7K2S3E3-F1
#
_entry.id   AF-A0A7K2S3E3-F1
#
_cell.length_a   1.000
_cell.length_b   1.000
_cell.length_c   1.000
_cell.angle_alpha   90.00
_cell.angle_beta   90.00
_cell.angle_gamma   90.00
#
_symmetry.space_group_name_H-M   'P 1'
#
loop_
_entity.id
_entity.type
_entity.pdbx_description
1 polymer ?
#
loop_
_entity_poly.entity_id
_entity_poly.type
_entity_poly.pdbx_seq_one_letter_code
_entity_poly.pdbx_strand_id
1 'polypeptide(L)'
;MRDDRIAVIGTALRFPGADTPEAYWRDVRAGTGHVRRFTRAEFAAAGVPAAEYERPGFGGASALLTDVDGFDAGFFGMSGREAELTDPQQRLFLECCFHALEDGGYAGGEDRRTGGAVRIGVYGSSGYRLYSLHGYLTENLAAEAGSGDWMTAKQVQVGTYPDFTATRAAFRLGLTGPALTVSTACSSALVSVHLACQALRAGDAELMLVGSAALHLPQVSGHVPVKGSTLSPTGTVRAFDADADGTVGGNGAAAVLLKPLARALADGDTVHAVILGSAVTNDGADKRGFAAPGVAGQRDAVLGALRAAGVDAASIGYVEAHGTGTLKGDPIEFAALTEAFRAHTDRTGFCALGSTKPAIGHLDSAAGLAGLIKAVEVLRHGVVPGLVNFTRPNPALAVDDSPFLLPVRERPWPLAGVRRAGVHSIGMGGTNAHVILEQAPEAPHAASVSDSVPVPALLPLSAADGDALRAYAALLRDRLAGGSPPSPADLLTTTALGRRHLPHRLVVTGADPVAGLDAFLAGAPAGGAYTTGVADGVRERRPVFLFSGQGGGHRGMGAELAARFPVVAEVLAACARVYAEETGREDFLDRIVGGQGPERWDTAFAQPALFALQIAQARLWERLGITPARVAGHSVGAYAALCVAGALETEDAMRLVCGRGRLMLERAAPGAMVSAFVPRARVRELLAAVPGLELAVVNGATHQVLGGTPEAVDAARALLAARGEAYEVLPVDRAFHTALLDPALEDFRVLADKVELRPLHTEFVDGIDGTVRPAGWRPDAAHLVAQARRTADFAAVLDRLAGSPLLLELGPSAVLTGLVRRALPDAVCVPTRQWERAVAALHCGGAGVDWAALLDRCGGRRVRLPTYPFQRRSHWRGPAPYTAPAPPAPLMEQPAPIGGAAPSPTRSTEDRMTEQAVLDRVLELTARHLGHRPDEVGADRTFVGLGADSLQLIGMVRQLEAEFGTEISMREVLEEAGTPRLTAALIAGRAAPATLPVAVDPARVAREQASVTVRPASVTVEPAQVTVRPASVTGEPAQVSVRPAATGGTDTTVYATRAEVAALSEQLRQLAETQAAMITQLTEAVALLTARTTGKDGR
;
A
#
# COMPACT_ATOMS: atom_id res chain seq x y z
N MET A 1 8.10 -6.98 -35.11
CA MET A 1 8.78 -5.83 -34.47
C MET A 1 8.10 -5.57 -33.13
N ARG A 2 8.85 -5.41 -32.04
CA ARG A 2 8.26 -4.94 -30.77
C ARG A 2 7.83 -3.48 -30.97
N ASP A 3 6.71 -3.11 -30.34
CA ASP A 3 6.28 -1.70 -30.28
C ASP A 3 7.13 -0.97 -29.26
N ASP A 4 7.96 -0.03 -29.72
CA ASP A 4 8.92 0.70 -28.89
C ASP A 4 8.31 1.92 -28.17
N ARG A 5 7.01 2.19 -28.39
CA ARG A 5 6.27 3.32 -27.80
C ARG A 5 5.97 3.08 -26.33
N ILE A 6 6.13 4.13 -25.52
CA ILE A 6 5.94 4.06 -24.05
C ILE A 6 4.76 4.96 -23.66
N ALA A 7 3.74 4.40 -23.02
CA ALA A 7 2.62 5.12 -22.46
C ALA A 7 2.98 5.79 -21.12
N VAL A 8 2.53 7.02 -20.93
CA VAL A 8 2.40 7.66 -19.61
C VAL A 8 1.02 7.30 -19.08
N ILE A 9 0.95 6.47 -18.04
CA ILE A 9 -0.32 5.94 -17.50
C ILE A 9 -0.70 6.50 -16.13
N GLY A 10 0.25 7.14 -15.43
CA GLY A 10 0.00 7.78 -14.15
C GLY A 10 0.81 9.06 -14.00
N THR A 11 0.26 10.07 -13.34
CA THR A 11 0.94 11.34 -13.03
C THR A 11 0.56 11.85 -11.65
N ALA A 12 1.52 12.39 -10.91
CA ALA A 12 1.29 13.09 -9.64
C ALA A 12 2.22 14.30 -9.52
N LEU A 13 1.78 15.31 -8.75
CA LEU A 13 2.57 16.51 -8.51
C LEU A 13 2.25 17.16 -7.16
N ARG A 14 3.21 17.96 -6.71
CA ARG A 14 3.13 18.94 -5.62
C ARG A 14 3.86 20.19 -6.09
N PHE A 15 3.12 21.14 -6.64
CA PHE A 15 3.63 22.41 -7.12
C PHE A 15 3.03 23.57 -6.32
N PRO A 16 3.65 24.75 -6.33
CA PRO A 16 3.08 25.94 -5.71
C PRO A 16 1.66 26.19 -6.22
N GLY A 17 0.69 26.24 -5.31
CA GLY A 17 -0.73 26.43 -5.61
C GLY A 17 -1.48 25.20 -6.14
N ALA A 18 -0.82 24.07 -6.37
CA ALA A 18 -1.44 22.89 -6.97
C ALA A 18 -0.89 21.56 -6.46
N ASP A 19 -1.77 20.73 -5.93
CA ASP A 19 -1.48 19.37 -5.45
C ASP A 19 -1.97 18.27 -6.43
N THR A 20 -2.52 18.66 -7.57
CA THR A 20 -2.98 17.75 -8.62
C THR A 20 -2.70 18.30 -10.03
N PRO A 21 -2.54 17.42 -11.05
CA PRO A 21 -2.46 17.84 -12.46
C PRO A 21 -3.61 18.75 -12.89
N GLU A 22 -4.83 18.49 -12.43
CA GLU A 22 -6.02 19.29 -12.75
C GLU A 22 -5.93 20.72 -12.18
N ALA A 23 -5.51 20.86 -10.91
CA ALA A 23 -5.34 22.16 -10.28
C ALA A 23 -4.21 22.95 -10.96
N TYR A 24 -3.10 22.28 -11.27
CA TYR A 24 -1.97 22.88 -11.97
C TYR A 24 -2.36 23.34 -13.38
N TRP A 25 -3.09 22.48 -14.13
CA TRP A 25 -3.58 22.82 -15.46
C TRP A 25 -4.50 24.03 -15.45
N ARG A 26 -5.44 24.09 -14.49
CA ARG A 26 -6.32 25.25 -14.29
C ARG A 26 -5.51 26.55 -14.14
N ASP A 27 -4.48 26.54 -13.31
CA ASP A 27 -3.66 27.72 -13.03
C ASP A 27 -2.81 28.14 -14.24
N VAL A 28 -2.14 27.18 -14.90
CA VAL A 28 -1.35 27.45 -16.13
C VAL A 28 -2.23 28.00 -17.24
N ARG A 29 -3.43 27.43 -17.42
CA ARG A 29 -4.39 27.86 -18.43
C ARG A 29 -4.88 29.30 -18.16
N ALA A 30 -5.12 29.63 -16.90
CA ALA A 30 -5.50 30.99 -16.48
C ALA A 30 -4.35 32.00 -16.57
N GLY A 31 -3.12 31.54 -16.80
CA GLY A 31 -1.93 32.39 -16.80
C GLY A 31 -1.46 32.80 -15.40
N THR A 32 -1.86 32.08 -14.36
CA THR A 32 -1.53 32.38 -12.96
C THR A 32 -0.08 32.01 -12.66
N GLY A 33 0.67 32.96 -12.10
CA GLY A 33 2.03 32.74 -11.59
C GLY A 33 2.08 32.75 -10.06
N HIS A 34 2.80 31.80 -9.49
CA HIS A 34 3.01 31.60 -8.05
C HIS A 34 4.39 32.09 -7.57
N VAL A 35 5.24 32.53 -8.50
CA VAL A 35 6.51 33.19 -8.17
C VAL A 35 6.24 34.59 -7.62
N ARG A 36 6.79 34.90 -6.45
CA ARG A 36 6.65 36.22 -5.82
C ARG A 36 7.93 36.67 -5.14
N ARG A 37 8.10 37.99 -5.04
CA ARG A 37 9.18 38.59 -4.24
C ARG A 37 8.83 38.53 -2.75
N PHE A 38 9.87 38.45 -1.92
CA PHE A 38 9.75 38.49 -0.47
C PHE A 38 9.84 39.92 0.05
N THR A 39 9.08 40.19 1.10
CA THR A 39 9.13 41.44 1.86
C THR A 39 10.19 41.37 2.96
N ARG A 40 10.59 42.53 3.51
CA ARG A 40 11.49 42.59 4.66
C ARG A 40 10.94 41.85 5.89
N ALA A 41 9.62 41.93 6.11
CA ALA A 41 8.97 41.21 7.20
C ALA A 41 9.10 39.69 7.04
N GLU A 42 9.03 39.18 5.81
CA GLU A 42 9.21 37.76 5.52
C GLU A 42 10.67 37.31 5.69
N PHE A 43 11.64 38.13 5.27
CA PHE A 43 13.05 37.86 5.56
C PHE A 43 13.31 37.79 7.06
N ALA A 44 12.78 38.75 7.83
CA ALA A 44 12.89 38.75 9.27
C ALA A 44 12.23 37.51 9.90
N ALA A 45 11.02 37.15 9.45
CA ALA A 45 10.30 35.95 9.92
C ALA A 45 11.02 34.65 9.55
N ALA A 46 11.75 34.62 8.44
CA ALA A 46 12.56 33.49 8.00
C ALA A 46 13.95 33.43 8.67
N GLY A 47 14.26 34.34 9.59
CA GLY A 47 15.53 34.36 10.32
C GLY A 47 16.71 34.93 9.54
N VAL A 48 16.47 35.61 8.42
CA VAL A 48 17.53 36.34 7.70
C VAL A 48 17.99 37.52 8.57
N PRO A 49 19.29 37.69 8.86
CA PRO A 49 19.76 38.80 9.69
C PRO A 49 19.39 40.18 9.12
N ALA A 50 18.99 41.11 9.99
CA ALA A 50 18.63 42.47 9.60
C ALA A 50 19.75 43.17 8.81
N ALA A 51 20.99 43.03 9.27
CA ALA A 51 22.17 43.56 8.60
C ALA A 51 22.35 43.02 7.16
N GLU A 52 21.73 41.90 6.80
CA GLU A 52 21.76 41.35 5.45
C GLU A 52 20.62 41.91 4.58
N TYR A 53 19.37 41.79 5.03
CA TYR A 53 18.22 42.23 4.23
C TYR A 53 18.04 43.76 4.16
N GLU A 54 18.75 44.52 4.99
CA GLU A 54 18.85 45.98 4.91
C GLU A 54 19.89 46.45 3.88
N ARG A 55 20.76 45.57 3.37
CA ARG A 55 21.79 45.94 2.40
C ARG A 55 21.14 46.47 1.11
N PRO A 56 21.67 47.57 0.52
CA PRO A 56 21.20 48.06 -0.76
C PRO A 56 21.24 46.97 -1.83
N GLY A 57 20.12 46.79 -2.55
CA GLY A 57 19.99 45.79 -3.61
C GLY A 57 19.72 44.37 -3.14
N PHE A 58 19.63 44.10 -1.83
CA PHE A 58 19.21 42.78 -1.35
C PHE A 58 17.75 42.53 -1.69
N GLY A 59 17.48 41.34 -2.22
CA GLY A 59 16.13 40.90 -2.54
C GLY A 59 16.08 39.40 -2.77
N GLY A 60 14.88 38.86 -2.89
CA GLY A 60 14.66 37.43 -3.05
C GLY A 60 13.26 37.17 -3.57
N ALA A 61 13.11 36.09 -4.32
CA ALA A 61 11.85 35.64 -4.84
C ALA A 61 11.89 34.11 -4.95
N SER A 62 10.73 33.48 -4.79
CA SER A 62 10.54 32.05 -5.03
C SER A 62 9.06 31.76 -5.24
N ALA A 63 8.77 30.56 -5.72
CA ALA A 63 7.45 29.97 -5.61
C ALA A 63 7.47 28.99 -4.42
N LEU A 64 6.71 29.31 -3.37
CA LEU A 64 6.70 28.55 -2.12
C LEU A 64 5.79 27.34 -2.21
N LEU A 65 6.25 26.21 -1.67
CA LEU A 65 5.40 25.07 -1.39
C LEU A 65 4.86 25.19 0.03
N THR A 66 3.56 24.92 0.21
CA THR A 66 2.93 24.82 1.53
C THR A 66 3.20 23.44 2.13
N ASP A 67 3.16 23.34 3.47
CA ASP A 67 3.20 22.06 4.19
C ASP A 67 4.45 21.21 3.87
N VAL A 68 5.63 21.83 3.77
CA VAL A 68 6.90 21.14 3.48
C VAL A 68 7.39 20.24 4.61
N ASP A 69 6.93 20.48 5.82
CA ASP A 69 7.17 19.67 7.00
C ASP A 69 6.14 18.53 7.16
N GLY A 70 4.99 18.63 6.49
CA GLY A 70 3.93 17.63 6.52
C GLY A 70 4.30 16.32 5.83
N PHE A 71 4.12 15.20 6.52
CA PHE A 71 4.27 13.86 5.95
C PHE A 71 3.48 12.82 6.74
N ASP A 72 2.95 11.79 6.07
CA ASP A 72 2.25 10.67 6.72
C ASP A 72 3.23 9.51 6.96
N ALA A 73 4.06 9.64 8.00
CA ALA A 73 5.11 8.68 8.30
C ALA A 73 4.55 7.27 8.56
N GLY A 74 3.43 7.18 9.27
CA GLY A 74 2.78 5.90 9.60
C GLY A 74 2.33 5.13 8.36
N PHE A 75 1.76 5.81 7.36
CA PHE A 75 1.37 5.18 6.09
C PHE A 75 2.53 4.50 5.36
N PHE A 76 3.72 5.12 5.41
CA PHE A 76 4.94 4.59 4.78
C PHE A 76 5.76 3.68 5.73
N GLY A 77 5.24 3.35 6.91
CA GLY A 77 5.96 2.55 7.90
C GLY A 77 7.26 3.20 8.38
N MET A 78 7.31 4.53 8.39
CA MET A 78 8.42 5.31 8.93
C MET A 78 8.07 5.76 10.35
N SER A 79 9.05 5.71 11.24
CA SER A 79 8.92 6.31 12.56
C SER A 79 8.93 7.84 12.47
N GLY A 80 8.41 8.52 13.50
CA GLY A 80 8.43 9.99 13.57
C GLY A 80 9.86 10.54 13.51
N ARG A 81 10.79 9.91 14.22
CA ARG A 81 12.23 10.27 14.21
C ARG A 81 12.85 10.08 12.82
N GLU A 82 12.55 8.99 12.13
CA GLU A 82 13.08 8.78 10.76
C GLU A 82 12.55 9.87 9.82
N ALA A 83 11.26 10.18 9.88
CA ALA A 83 10.65 11.22 9.05
C ALA A 83 11.24 12.62 9.31
N GLU A 84 11.52 12.96 10.57
CA GLU A 84 12.17 14.22 10.96
C GLU A 84 13.59 14.38 10.38
N LEU A 85 14.36 13.29 10.37
CA LEU A 85 15.72 13.25 9.83
C LEU A 85 15.75 13.12 8.30
N THR A 86 14.63 12.75 7.69
CA THR A 86 14.50 12.59 6.24
C THR A 86 14.27 13.94 5.56
N ASP A 87 15.09 14.24 4.56
CA ASP A 87 14.96 15.44 3.73
C ASP A 87 13.53 15.54 3.18
N PRO A 88 12.83 16.68 3.35
CA PRO A 88 11.50 16.90 2.79
C PRO A 88 11.37 16.55 1.30
N GLN A 89 12.45 16.67 0.52
CA GLN A 89 12.47 16.25 -0.88
C GLN A 89 12.20 14.75 -1.04
N GLN A 90 12.80 13.89 -0.20
CA GLN A 90 12.57 12.45 -0.25
C GLN A 90 11.14 12.08 0.19
N ARG A 91 10.59 12.82 1.17
CA ARG A 91 9.20 12.63 1.64
C ARG A 91 8.18 12.98 0.55
N LEU A 92 8.31 14.15 -0.07
CA LEU A 92 7.45 14.57 -1.18
C LEU A 92 7.61 13.69 -2.42
N PHE A 93 8.84 13.25 -2.71
CA PHE A 93 9.12 12.29 -3.78
C PHE A 93 8.34 10.99 -3.54
N LEU A 94 8.35 10.47 -2.32
CA LEU A 94 7.68 9.23 -1.95
C LEU A 94 6.15 9.35 -2.05
N GLU A 95 5.57 10.45 -1.57
CA GLU A 95 4.14 10.73 -1.74
C GLU A 95 3.73 10.82 -3.22
N CYS A 96 4.49 11.56 -4.03
CA CYS A 96 4.22 11.68 -5.47
C CYS A 96 4.35 10.32 -6.18
N CYS A 97 5.35 9.52 -5.82
CA CYS A 97 5.53 8.17 -6.34
C CYS A 97 4.30 7.29 -6.06
N PHE A 98 3.80 7.32 -4.82
CA PHE A 98 2.59 6.58 -4.46
C PHE A 98 1.36 7.07 -5.22
N HIS A 99 1.15 8.39 -5.30
CA HIS A 99 0.02 8.96 -6.04
C HIS A 99 0.07 8.67 -7.54
N ALA A 100 1.26 8.63 -8.16
CA ALA A 100 1.39 8.26 -9.57
C ALA A 100 1.06 6.76 -9.81
N LEU A 101 1.39 5.89 -8.84
CA LEU A 101 0.94 4.49 -8.86
C LEU A 101 -0.58 4.38 -8.71
N GLU A 102 -1.22 5.18 -7.87
CA GLU A 102 -2.68 5.19 -7.76
C GLU A 102 -3.36 5.77 -9.01
N ASP A 103 -2.84 6.86 -9.58
CA ASP A 103 -3.38 7.43 -10.82
C ASP A 103 -3.34 6.41 -11.96
N GLY A 104 -2.26 5.64 -12.07
CA GLY A 104 -2.14 4.54 -13.03
C GLY A 104 -2.86 3.24 -12.64
N GLY A 105 -3.36 3.12 -11.40
CA GLY A 105 -4.04 1.94 -10.89
C GLY A 105 -3.13 0.72 -10.66
N TYR A 106 -1.91 0.97 -10.16
CA TYR A 106 -0.87 -0.03 -9.84
C TYR A 106 -0.36 0.05 -8.39
N ALA A 107 -1.01 0.84 -7.52
CA ALA A 107 -0.61 0.95 -6.11
C ALA A 107 -0.82 -0.34 -5.30
N GLY A 108 -1.63 -1.28 -5.80
CA GLY A 108 -1.92 -2.56 -5.14
C GLY A 108 -0.77 -3.57 -5.08
N GLY A 109 0.37 -3.31 -5.75
CA GLY A 109 1.60 -4.11 -5.70
C GLY A 109 1.61 -5.39 -6.56
N GLU A 110 0.44 -6.00 -6.77
CA GLU A 110 0.27 -7.20 -7.61
C GLU A 110 -0.64 -6.88 -8.80
N ASP A 111 -0.32 -7.44 -9.97
CA ASP A 111 -1.33 -7.50 -11.03
C ASP A 111 -2.29 -8.63 -10.69
N ARG A 112 -3.34 -8.27 -9.96
CA ARG A 112 -4.38 -9.20 -9.51
C ARG A 112 -5.12 -9.87 -10.66
N ARG A 113 -5.01 -9.39 -11.92
CA ARG A 113 -5.57 -10.08 -13.08
C ARG A 113 -4.72 -11.28 -13.50
N THR A 114 -3.41 -11.23 -13.29
CA THR A 114 -2.48 -12.29 -13.67
C THR A 114 -1.89 -13.06 -12.49
N GLY A 115 -2.15 -12.62 -11.25
CA GLY A 115 -1.69 -13.26 -10.01
C GLY A 115 -0.17 -13.18 -9.80
N GLY A 116 0.52 -12.27 -10.49
CA GLY A 116 1.97 -12.15 -10.49
C GLY A 116 2.47 -10.82 -9.91
N ALA A 117 3.61 -10.86 -9.22
CA ALA A 117 4.33 -9.67 -8.83
C ALA A 117 4.85 -8.95 -10.07
N VAL A 118 4.50 -7.66 -10.22
CA VAL A 118 4.94 -6.85 -11.36
C VAL A 118 6.26 -6.19 -11.02
N ARG A 119 7.26 -6.33 -11.88
CA ARG A 119 8.57 -5.68 -11.67
C ARG A 119 8.48 -4.20 -12.02
N ILE A 120 8.21 -3.37 -11.02
CA ILE A 120 8.19 -1.91 -11.15
C ILE A 120 9.55 -1.35 -10.74
N GLY A 121 10.25 -0.65 -11.65
CA GLY A 121 11.49 0.08 -11.33
C GLY A 121 11.22 1.52 -10.93
N VAL A 122 12.19 2.18 -10.28
CA VAL A 122 12.10 3.55 -9.78
C VAL A 122 13.33 4.35 -10.19
N TYR A 123 13.20 5.26 -11.15
CA TYR A 123 14.26 6.24 -11.44
C TYR A 123 13.84 7.62 -10.95
N GLY A 124 14.81 8.46 -10.59
CA GLY A 124 14.45 9.81 -10.20
C GLY A 124 15.60 10.69 -9.81
N SER A 125 15.28 11.86 -9.30
CA SER A 125 16.26 12.86 -8.88
C SER A 125 15.79 13.67 -7.68
N SER A 126 16.73 14.19 -6.92
CA SER A 126 16.47 15.19 -5.88
C SER A 126 17.27 16.45 -6.17
N GLY A 127 16.82 17.61 -5.68
CA GLY A 127 17.57 18.86 -5.74
C GLY A 127 18.76 18.87 -4.78
N TYR A 128 19.34 20.05 -4.57
CA TYR A 128 20.44 20.25 -3.64
C TYR A 128 20.08 19.85 -2.20
N ARG A 129 21.08 19.38 -1.45
CA ARG A 129 20.94 18.90 -0.07
C ARG A 129 20.95 20.03 0.97
N LEU A 130 20.10 21.01 0.76
CA LEU A 130 20.15 22.24 1.55
C LEU A 130 19.69 22.00 2.99
N TYR A 131 18.81 21.03 3.23
CA TYR A 131 18.35 20.66 4.58
C TYR A 131 19.50 20.24 5.52
N SER A 132 20.47 19.47 5.02
CA SER A 132 21.64 19.07 5.81
C SER A 132 22.76 20.12 5.82
N LEU A 133 22.88 20.96 4.78
CA LEU A 133 24.01 21.86 4.58
C LEU A 133 23.84 23.23 5.27
N HIS A 134 22.63 23.76 5.38
CA HIS A 134 22.34 25.08 5.94
C HIS A 134 22.33 25.13 7.49
N GLY A 135 23.11 24.29 8.16
CA GLY A 135 23.18 24.30 9.64
C GLY A 135 21.96 23.69 10.35
N TYR A 136 20.83 23.46 9.68
CA TYR A 136 19.59 22.94 10.30
C TYR A 136 19.80 21.63 11.05
N LEU A 137 20.40 20.61 10.45
CA LEU A 137 20.71 19.37 11.20
C LEU A 137 22.02 19.48 11.97
N THR A 138 23.04 20.15 11.42
CA THR A 138 24.37 20.22 12.05
C THR A 138 24.38 20.99 13.37
N GLU A 139 23.63 22.10 13.48
CA GLU A 139 23.56 22.92 14.70
C GLU A 139 22.58 22.31 15.72
N ASN A 140 21.46 21.73 15.26
CA ASN A 140 20.44 21.16 16.15
C ASN A 140 20.72 19.73 16.58
N LEU A 141 21.60 19.00 15.87
CA LEU A 141 22.12 17.71 16.30
C LEU A 141 23.53 17.84 16.87
N ALA A 142 24.12 19.02 17.03
CA ALA A 142 25.50 19.17 17.51
C ALA A 142 25.75 18.46 18.87
N ALA A 143 24.76 18.46 19.77
CA ALA A 143 24.83 17.75 21.04
C ALA A 143 24.75 16.21 20.88
N GLU A 144 23.96 15.71 19.93
CA GLU A 144 23.82 14.27 19.61
C GLU A 144 24.99 13.76 18.74
N ALA A 145 25.44 14.55 17.76
CA ALA A 145 26.59 14.27 16.90
C ALA A 145 27.93 14.35 17.68
N GLY A 146 28.00 15.21 18.71
CA GLY A 146 29.11 15.27 19.66
C GLY A 146 29.14 14.12 20.67
N SER A 147 28.08 13.30 20.74
CA SER A 147 27.99 12.16 21.67
C SER A 147 28.78 10.93 21.23
N GLY A 148 29.32 10.92 20.00
CA GLY A 148 29.94 9.74 19.40
C GLY A 148 28.94 8.67 18.93
N ASP A 149 27.63 8.97 18.93
CA ASP A 149 26.61 8.07 18.39
C ASP A 149 26.66 7.99 16.86
N TRP A 150 27.45 7.04 16.38
CA TRP A 150 27.58 6.75 14.95
C TRP A 150 26.24 6.41 14.28
N MET A 151 25.25 5.95 15.05
CA MET A 151 23.97 5.49 14.53
C MET A 151 23.09 6.66 14.08
N THR A 152 22.94 7.68 14.92
CA THR A 152 22.24 8.92 14.55
C THR A 152 22.91 9.59 13.35
N ALA A 153 24.24 9.61 13.30
CA ALA A 153 24.98 10.15 12.15
C ALA A 153 24.66 9.38 10.85
N LYS A 154 24.49 8.06 10.92
CA LYS A 154 24.06 7.26 9.77
C LYS A 154 22.62 7.48 9.38
N GLN A 155 21.70 7.66 10.32
CA GLN A 155 20.31 7.99 10.01
C GLN A 155 20.20 9.34 9.29
N VAL A 156 20.96 10.35 9.73
CA VAL A 156 21.06 11.64 9.01
C VAL A 156 21.62 11.44 7.60
N GLN A 157 22.68 10.64 7.46
CA GLN A 157 23.24 10.32 6.15
C GLN A 157 22.18 9.65 5.26
N VAL A 158 21.52 8.60 5.71
CA VAL A 158 20.53 7.87 4.89
C VAL A 158 19.26 8.71 4.62
N GLY A 159 18.88 9.59 5.55
CA GLY A 159 17.73 10.48 5.42
C GLY A 159 17.95 11.64 4.46
N THR A 160 19.20 12.05 4.21
CA THR A 160 19.48 13.29 3.46
C THR A 160 20.35 13.12 2.22
N TYR A 161 21.02 11.98 2.02
CA TYR A 161 21.82 11.71 0.83
C TYR A 161 20.91 11.36 -0.37
N PRO A 162 21.07 12.04 -1.54
CA PRO A 162 20.31 11.77 -2.77
C PRO A 162 20.36 10.33 -3.22
N ASP A 163 21.47 9.64 -2.93
CA ASP A 163 21.73 8.22 -3.19
C ASP A 163 20.56 7.31 -2.75
N PHE A 164 19.84 7.69 -1.69
CA PHE A 164 18.77 6.89 -1.11
C PHE A 164 17.37 7.28 -1.58
N THR A 165 17.21 8.30 -2.42
CA THR A 165 15.87 8.80 -2.83
C THR A 165 15.06 7.73 -3.56
N ALA A 166 15.59 7.17 -4.65
CA ALA A 166 14.89 6.15 -5.44
C ALA A 166 14.80 4.80 -4.70
N THR A 167 15.85 4.39 -4.00
CA THR A 167 15.90 3.11 -3.28
C THR A 167 14.98 3.11 -2.05
N ARG A 168 14.83 4.24 -1.35
CA ARG A 168 13.82 4.41 -0.31
C ARG A 168 12.42 4.25 -0.88
N ALA A 169 12.11 4.87 -2.01
CA ALA A 169 10.80 4.69 -2.63
C ALA A 169 10.55 3.24 -3.05
N ALA A 170 11.53 2.57 -3.66
CA ALA A 170 11.41 1.14 -3.98
C ALA A 170 11.16 0.29 -2.72
N PHE A 171 11.92 0.51 -1.65
CA PHE A 171 11.78 -0.19 -0.37
C PHE A 171 10.40 0.04 0.27
N ARG A 172 9.99 1.30 0.41
CA ARG A 172 8.75 1.69 1.11
C ARG A 172 7.48 1.31 0.34
N LEU A 173 7.59 1.15 -0.97
CA LEU A 173 6.47 0.78 -1.84
C LEU A 173 6.51 -0.71 -2.25
N GLY A 174 7.50 -1.48 -1.80
CA GLY A 174 7.63 -2.91 -2.13
C GLY A 174 7.94 -3.19 -3.60
N LEU A 175 8.66 -2.29 -4.28
CA LEU A 175 8.94 -2.38 -5.72
C LEU A 175 10.26 -3.10 -5.97
N THR A 176 10.27 -4.02 -6.93
CA THR A 176 11.36 -4.99 -7.14
C THR A 176 12.16 -4.77 -8.43
N GLY A 177 11.82 -3.76 -9.22
CA GLY A 177 12.60 -3.35 -10.39
C GLY A 177 13.84 -2.52 -10.03
N PRO A 178 14.61 -2.07 -11.05
CA PRO A 178 15.83 -1.29 -10.82
C PRO A 178 15.51 0.06 -10.17
N ALA A 179 16.33 0.50 -9.21
CA ALA A 179 16.16 1.76 -8.50
C ALA A 179 17.42 2.64 -8.63
N LEU A 180 17.31 3.83 -9.25
CA LEU A 180 18.46 4.71 -9.53
C LEU A 180 18.13 6.18 -9.30
N THR A 181 19.00 6.88 -8.58
CA THR A 181 19.00 8.35 -8.52
C THR A 181 19.95 8.91 -9.58
N VAL A 182 19.46 9.82 -10.42
CA VAL A 182 20.19 10.47 -11.51
C VAL A 182 20.46 11.93 -11.17
N SER A 183 21.67 12.42 -11.43
CA SER A 183 22.01 13.83 -11.25
C SER A 183 22.72 14.39 -12.48
N THR A 184 22.02 15.28 -13.18
CA THR A 184 22.51 16.06 -14.33
C THR A 184 22.05 17.52 -14.22
N ALA A 185 21.98 18.06 -12.99
CA ALA A 185 21.41 19.37 -12.68
C ALA A 185 19.96 19.51 -13.21
N CYS A 186 19.62 20.61 -13.88
CA CYS A 186 18.26 20.90 -14.34
C CYS A 186 17.64 19.88 -15.31
N SER A 187 18.46 19.04 -15.97
CA SER A 187 17.98 17.98 -16.87
C SER A 187 17.68 16.65 -16.18
N SER A 188 17.97 16.52 -14.88
CA SER A 188 17.94 15.24 -14.14
C SER A 188 16.64 14.46 -14.33
N ALA A 189 15.49 15.08 -14.07
CA ALA A 189 14.17 14.48 -14.28
C ALA A 189 13.97 13.90 -15.69
N LEU A 190 14.35 14.63 -16.74
CA LEU A 190 14.09 14.23 -18.11
C LEU A 190 15.08 13.17 -18.60
N VAL A 191 16.32 13.20 -18.08
CA VAL A 191 17.28 12.09 -18.26
C VAL A 191 16.77 10.82 -17.56
N SER A 192 16.17 10.92 -16.37
CA SER A 192 15.53 9.78 -15.70
C SER A 192 14.39 9.18 -16.54
N VAL A 193 13.57 10.02 -17.20
CA VAL A 193 12.55 9.55 -18.16
C VAL A 193 13.19 8.81 -19.34
N HIS A 194 14.27 9.35 -19.92
CA HIS A 194 15.00 8.69 -20.99
C HIS A 194 15.50 7.31 -20.58
N LEU A 195 16.19 7.20 -19.44
CA LEU A 195 16.71 5.94 -18.91
C LEU A 195 15.58 4.95 -18.59
N ALA A 196 14.46 5.42 -18.04
CA ALA A 196 13.31 4.57 -17.77
C ALA A 196 12.71 3.99 -19.06
N CYS A 197 12.64 4.78 -20.14
CA CYS A 197 12.22 4.27 -21.44
C CYS A 197 13.19 3.21 -21.98
N GLN A 198 14.50 3.36 -21.74
CA GLN A 198 15.49 2.34 -22.11
C GLN A 198 15.31 1.06 -21.29
N ALA A 199 15.12 1.16 -19.96
CA ALA A 199 14.89 0.01 -19.09
C ALA A 199 13.64 -0.80 -19.49
N LEU A 200 12.56 -0.12 -19.87
CA LEU A 200 11.35 -0.77 -20.39
C LEU A 200 11.60 -1.50 -21.71
N ARG A 201 12.36 -0.90 -22.63
CA ARG A 201 12.73 -1.52 -23.92
C ARG A 201 13.66 -2.72 -23.74
N ALA A 202 14.59 -2.63 -22.78
CA ALA A 202 15.49 -3.71 -22.40
C ALA A 202 14.77 -4.87 -21.69
N GLY A 203 13.63 -4.60 -21.04
CA GLY A 203 12.89 -5.59 -20.24
C GLY A 203 13.38 -5.72 -18.80
N ASP A 204 14.17 -4.75 -18.33
CA ASP A 204 14.65 -4.67 -16.94
C ASP A 204 13.49 -4.47 -15.95
N ALA A 205 12.42 -3.83 -16.42
CA ALA A 205 11.18 -3.62 -15.69
C ALA A 205 9.97 -3.74 -16.61
N GLU A 206 8.81 -4.01 -16.02
CA GLU A 206 7.51 -4.05 -16.70
C GLU A 206 6.80 -2.70 -16.66
N LEU A 207 7.02 -1.95 -15.59
CA LEU A 207 6.66 -0.54 -15.45
C LEU A 207 7.83 0.23 -14.86
N MET A 208 7.91 1.51 -15.17
CA MET A 208 8.90 2.41 -14.58
C MET A 208 8.21 3.61 -13.94
N LEU A 209 8.43 3.79 -12.65
CA LEU A 209 8.10 5.00 -11.93
C LEU A 209 9.25 5.98 -12.05
N VAL A 210 8.96 7.21 -12.48
CA VAL A 210 9.95 8.29 -12.59
C VAL A 210 9.53 9.44 -11.70
N GLY A 211 10.26 9.67 -10.61
CA GLY A 211 9.99 10.75 -9.66
C GLY A 211 11.04 11.85 -9.67
N SER A 212 10.71 13.04 -9.19
CA SER A 212 11.70 14.07 -8.84
C SER A 212 11.16 15.04 -7.81
N ALA A 213 12.02 15.54 -6.93
CA ALA A 213 11.69 16.60 -5.98
C ALA A 213 12.84 17.61 -5.86
N ALA A 214 12.53 18.90 -5.85
CA ALA A 214 13.51 19.96 -5.69
C ALA A 214 12.96 21.02 -4.73
N LEU A 215 13.67 21.26 -3.64
CA LEU A 215 13.34 22.29 -2.66
C LEU A 215 14.55 23.18 -2.37
N HIS A 216 14.31 24.48 -2.33
CA HIS A 216 15.24 25.48 -1.88
C HIS A 216 14.95 25.74 -0.40
N LEU A 217 15.82 25.28 0.51
CA LEU A 217 15.64 25.44 1.95
C LEU A 217 16.74 26.33 2.55
N PRO A 218 16.41 27.33 3.39
CA PRO A 218 15.05 27.82 3.69
C PRO A 218 14.35 28.39 2.44
N GLN A 219 13.02 28.21 2.34
CA GLN A 219 12.26 28.63 1.16
C GLN A 219 12.24 30.14 0.95
N VAL A 220 12.38 30.91 2.03
CA VAL A 220 12.57 32.36 2.01
C VAL A 220 14.05 32.65 2.22
N SER A 221 14.69 33.09 1.15
CA SER A 221 16.09 33.53 1.14
C SER A 221 16.27 34.65 0.13
N GLY A 222 17.33 35.44 0.30
CA GLY A 222 17.63 36.58 -0.56
C GLY A 222 19.11 36.66 -0.89
N HIS A 223 19.44 37.52 -1.84
CA HIS A 223 20.80 37.79 -2.26
C HIS A 223 20.90 39.23 -2.78
N VAL A 224 22.13 39.73 -2.86
CA VAL A 224 22.42 40.93 -3.64
C VAL A 224 22.80 40.48 -5.05
N PRO A 225 22.09 40.90 -6.11
CA PRO A 225 22.44 40.54 -7.47
C PRO A 225 23.87 40.95 -7.81
N VAL A 226 24.66 40.01 -8.32
CA VAL A 226 26.00 40.26 -8.83
C VAL A 226 26.01 40.26 -10.35
N LYS A 227 26.85 41.09 -10.96
CA LYS A 227 26.99 41.16 -12.41
C LYS A 227 27.32 39.78 -12.98
N GLY A 228 26.50 39.28 -13.90
CA GLY A 228 26.65 37.95 -14.50
C GLY A 228 25.93 36.81 -13.78
N SER A 229 25.18 37.10 -12.70
CA SER A 229 24.26 36.14 -12.08
C SER A 229 23.19 35.67 -13.06
N THR A 230 22.75 34.41 -12.91
CA THR A 230 21.58 33.87 -13.62
C THR A 230 20.27 34.19 -12.92
N LEU A 231 20.31 34.67 -11.66
CA LEU A 231 19.13 35.00 -10.87
C LEU A 231 18.55 36.34 -11.31
N SER A 232 17.22 36.39 -11.48
CA SER A 232 16.48 37.59 -11.87
C SER A 232 16.53 38.64 -10.77
N PRO A 233 17.07 39.85 -11.04
CA PRO A 233 17.02 40.96 -10.10
C PRO A 233 15.59 41.42 -9.82
N THR A 234 14.69 41.36 -10.81
CA THR A 234 13.28 41.72 -10.63
C THR A 234 12.46 40.63 -9.92
N GLY A 235 13.01 39.42 -9.78
CA GLY A 235 12.35 38.31 -9.09
C GLY A 235 11.17 37.75 -9.88
N THR A 236 11.23 37.80 -11.21
CA THR A 236 10.21 37.24 -12.11
C THR A 236 10.89 36.45 -13.21
N VAL A 237 10.34 35.30 -13.60
CA VAL A 237 10.81 34.56 -14.78
C VAL A 237 10.01 34.99 -15.99
N ARG A 238 10.67 35.50 -17.03
CA ARG A 238 10.07 36.00 -18.28
C ARG A 238 10.67 35.28 -19.49
N ALA A 239 10.31 34.01 -19.67
CA ALA A 239 10.84 33.20 -20.76
C ALA A 239 10.55 33.81 -22.13
N PHE A 240 11.61 34.01 -22.94
CA PHE A 240 11.61 34.55 -24.30
C PHE A 240 11.14 36.00 -24.45
N ASP A 241 10.88 36.71 -23.35
CA ASP A 241 10.43 38.09 -23.36
C ASP A 241 11.60 39.08 -23.55
N ALA A 242 11.33 40.25 -24.14
CA ALA A 242 12.33 41.31 -24.28
C ALA A 242 12.90 41.81 -22.95
N ASP A 243 12.14 41.69 -21.85
CA ASP A 243 12.55 42.13 -20.51
C ASP A 243 13.06 40.95 -19.66
N ALA A 244 13.46 39.83 -20.28
CA ALA A 244 14.08 38.68 -19.62
C ALA A 244 15.40 39.05 -18.93
N ASP A 245 15.45 38.94 -17.59
CA ASP A 245 16.56 39.40 -16.76
C ASP A 245 17.16 38.29 -15.86
N GLY A 246 16.67 37.06 -15.96
CA GLY A 246 17.15 35.91 -15.19
C GLY A 246 16.05 34.92 -14.79
N THR A 247 16.45 33.92 -14.01
CA THR A 247 15.56 32.90 -13.46
C THR A 247 15.27 33.14 -11.97
N VAL A 248 14.22 32.50 -11.47
CA VAL A 248 13.87 32.45 -10.04
C VAL A 248 13.76 30.98 -9.64
N GLY A 249 14.28 30.63 -8.46
CA GLY A 249 14.14 29.27 -7.92
C GLY A 249 12.68 28.94 -7.63
N GLY A 250 12.31 27.67 -7.71
CA GLY A 250 10.99 27.19 -7.33
C GLY A 250 11.09 25.88 -6.56
N ASN A 251 10.00 25.54 -5.88
CA ASN A 251 9.90 24.37 -5.01
C ASN A 251 8.83 23.42 -5.55
N GLY A 252 9.11 22.12 -5.64
CA GLY A 252 8.08 21.16 -5.99
C GLY A 252 8.56 19.73 -6.20
N ALA A 253 7.60 18.83 -6.31
CA ALA A 253 7.82 17.42 -6.61
C ALA A 253 6.82 16.91 -7.64
N ALA A 254 7.21 15.87 -8.39
CA ALA A 254 6.36 15.22 -9.36
C ALA A 254 6.78 13.77 -9.60
N ALA A 255 5.85 12.96 -10.08
CA ALA A 255 6.14 11.61 -10.55
C ALA A 255 5.27 11.21 -11.74
N VAL A 256 5.78 10.33 -12.59
CA VAL A 256 5.03 9.70 -13.69
C VAL A 256 5.25 8.20 -13.72
N LEU A 257 4.22 7.45 -14.10
CA LEU A 257 4.28 5.99 -14.29
C LEU A 257 4.27 5.66 -15.78
N LEU A 258 5.28 4.90 -16.21
CA LEU A 258 5.54 4.57 -17.60
C LEU A 258 5.37 3.07 -17.85
N LYS A 259 4.83 2.72 -19.02
CA LYS A 259 4.58 1.33 -19.42
C LYS A 259 4.65 1.17 -20.94
N PRO A 260 5.09 0.03 -21.49
CA PRO A 260 5.00 -0.20 -22.94
C PRO A 260 3.57 -0.04 -23.44
N LEU A 261 3.34 0.74 -24.49
CA LEU A 261 2.00 1.14 -24.95
C LEU A 261 1.11 -0.07 -25.27
N ALA A 262 1.65 -1.05 -25.98
CA ALA A 262 0.91 -2.26 -26.33
C ALA A 262 0.36 -2.98 -25.09
N ARG A 263 1.12 -3.01 -24.00
CA ARG A 263 0.69 -3.61 -22.74
C ARG A 263 -0.28 -2.71 -21.98
N ALA A 264 -0.08 -1.39 -22.00
CA ALA A 264 -1.01 -0.45 -21.40
C ALA A 264 -2.42 -0.59 -22.01
N LEU A 265 -2.50 -0.75 -23.33
CA LEU A 265 -3.76 -0.99 -24.04
C LEU A 265 -4.37 -2.36 -23.72
N ALA A 266 -3.54 -3.42 -23.70
CA ALA A 266 -3.99 -4.77 -23.36
C ALA A 266 -4.56 -4.87 -21.94
N ASP A 267 -3.93 -4.18 -20.99
CA ASP A 267 -4.33 -4.21 -19.58
C ASP A 267 -5.49 -3.23 -19.29
N GLY A 268 -5.94 -2.46 -20.28
CA GLY A 268 -7.05 -1.50 -20.16
C GLY A 268 -6.70 -0.29 -19.30
N ASP A 269 -5.46 0.20 -19.38
CA ASP A 269 -4.99 1.38 -18.66
C ASP A 269 -5.44 2.67 -19.35
N THR A 270 -5.64 3.73 -18.56
CA THR A 270 -5.76 5.08 -19.11
C THR A 270 -4.40 5.58 -19.56
N VAL A 271 -4.24 5.84 -20.87
CA VAL A 271 -3.04 6.45 -21.43
C VAL A 271 -3.24 7.96 -21.47
N HIS A 272 -2.37 8.71 -20.79
CA HIS A 272 -2.41 10.18 -20.77
C HIS A 272 -1.70 10.80 -21.98
N ALA A 273 -0.58 10.20 -22.39
CA ALA A 273 0.19 10.51 -23.59
C ALA A 273 1.13 9.35 -23.94
N VAL A 274 1.76 9.41 -25.10
CA VAL A 274 2.74 8.41 -25.56
C VAL A 274 4.08 9.08 -25.80
N ILE A 275 5.14 8.56 -25.18
CA ILE A 275 6.53 8.89 -25.50
C ILE A 275 6.93 8.08 -26.73
N LEU A 276 7.20 8.78 -27.84
CA LEU A 276 7.66 8.16 -29.08
C LEU A 276 9.17 7.95 -29.10
N GLY A 277 9.93 8.92 -28.58
CA GLY A 277 11.38 8.90 -28.62
C GLY A 277 11.99 9.95 -27.71
N SER A 278 13.25 9.73 -27.34
CA SER A 278 14.01 10.67 -26.53
C SER A 278 15.51 10.54 -26.80
N ALA A 279 16.26 11.61 -26.57
CA ALA A 279 17.71 11.62 -26.68
C ALA A 279 18.36 12.50 -25.62
N VAL A 280 19.59 12.13 -25.25
CA VAL A 280 20.44 12.84 -24.31
C VAL A 280 21.80 13.09 -24.97
N THR A 281 22.30 14.32 -24.87
CA THR A 281 23.61 14.73 -25.42
C THR A 281 24.39 15.55 -24.38
N ASN A 282 25.63 15.93 -24.72
CA ASN A 282 26.39 16.89 -23.94
C ASN A 282 26.99 17.98 -24.84
N ASP A 283 27.06 19.21 -24.35
CA ASP A 283 27.63 20.36 -25.05
C ASP A 283 29.14 20.25 -25.31
N GLY A 284 29.86 19.42 -24.54
CA GLY A 284 31.31 19.28 -24.66
C GLY A 284 32.06 20.58 -24.35
N ALA A 285 33.23 20.74 -24.97
CA ALA A 285 34.12 21.89 -24.75
C ALA A 285 33.76 23.13 -25.61
N ASP A 286 32.92 22.97 -26.64
CA ASP A 286 32.60 24.01 -27.63
C ASP A 286 31.51 24.97 -27.12
N LYS A 287 31.77 25.55 -25.95
CA LYS A 287 30.93 26.55 -25.28
C LYS A 287 31.79 27.55 -24.51
N ARG A 288 31.26 28.74 -24.27
CA ARG A 288 32.02 29.88 -23.68
C ARG A 288 32.39 29.72 -22.18
N GLY A 289 32.19 28.55 -21.60
CA GLY A 289 32.47 28.24 -20.20
C GLY A 289 31.66 27.05 -19.70
N PHE A 290 32.04 26.47 -18.56
CA PHE A 290 31.40 25.26 -18.01
C PHE A 290 29.88 25.38 -17.85
N ALA A 291 29.40 26.51 -17.29
CA ALA A 291 27.99 26.77 -17.05
C ALA A 291 27.23 27.38 -18.24
N ALA A 292 27.93 27.71 -19.34
CA ALA A 292 27.27 28.24 -20.53
C ALA A 292 26.54 27.12 -21.29
N PRO A 293 25.35 27.35 -21.86
CA PRO A 293 24.72 26.39 -22.75
C PRO A 293 25.37 26.39 -24.13
N GLY A 294 25.37 25.25 -24.81
CA GLY A 294 25.84 25.07 -26.20
C GLY A 294 24.68 24.87 -27.18
N VAL A 295 24.77 25.49 -28.37
CA VAL A 295 23.75 25.35 -29.43
C VAL A 295 23.76 23.95 -30.05
N ALA A 296 24.96 23.45 -30.39
CA ALA A 296 25.11 22.18 -31.10
C ALA A 296 24.59 20.99 -30.27
N GLY A 297 24.96 20.91 -28.99
CA GLY A 297 24.50 19.85 -28.10
C GLY A 297 22.98 19.82 -27.98
N GLN A 298 22.34 20.97 -27.80
CA GLN A 298 20.88 21.08 -27.74
C GLN A 298 20.20 20.69 -29.05
N ARG A 299 20.69 21.20 -30.19
CA ARG A 299 20.21 20.82 -31.52
C ARG A 299 20.28 19.31 -31.72
N ASP A 300 21.40 18.70 -31.36
CA ASP A 300 21.64 17.27 -31.56
C ASP A 300 20.74 16.42 -30.66
N ALA A 301 20.38 16.89 -29.47
CA ALA A 301 19.37 16.24 -28.63
C ALA A 301 17.99 16.25 -29.29
N VAL A 302 17.58 17.37 -29.87
CA VAL A 302 16.29 17.48 -30.58
C VAL A 302 16.27 16.56 -31.81
N LEU A 303 17.30 16.64 -32.66
CA LEU A 303 17.43 15.79 -33.84
C LEU A 303 17.51 14.30 -33.48
N GLY A 304 18.21 13.96 -32.40
CA GLY A 304 18.29 12.59 -31.88
C GLY A 304 16.93 12.05 -31.44
N ALA A 305 16.15 12.86 -30.72
CA ALA A 305 14.82 12.47 -30.25
C ALA A 305 13.82 12.34 -31.41
N LEU A 306 13.86 13.22 -32.41
CA LEU A 306 13.07 13.12 -33.65
C LEU A 306 13.39 11.83 -34.41
N ARG A 307 14.69 11.50 -34.58
CA ARG A 307 15.12 10.24 -35.19
C ARG A 307 14.64 9.03 -34.40
N ALA A 308 14.79 9.05 -33.07
CA ALA A 308 14.34 7.95 -32.21
C ALA A 308 12.81 7.76 -32.26
N ALA A 309 12.05 8.85 -32.40
CA ALA A 309 10.60 8.83 -32.54
C ALA A 309 10.14 8.45 -33.96
N GLY A 310 11.02 8.53 -34.97
CA GLY A 310 10.65 8.30 -36.37
C GLY A 310 9.69 9.34 -36.93
N VAL A 311 9.74 10.59 -36.44
CA VAL A 311 8.83 11.68 -36.84
C VAL A 311 9.56 12.89 -37.39
N ASP A 312 8.85 13.64 -38.24
CA ASP A 312 9.34 14.91 -38.79
C ASP A 312 9.04 16.10 -37.87
N ALA A 313 9.98 17.06 -37.79
CA ALA A 313 9.81 18.27 -36.98
C ALA A 313 8.56 19.10 -37.39
N ALA A 314 8.15 19.05 -38.66
CA ALA A 314 6.94 19.72 -39.15
C ALA A 314 5.63 19.18 -38.55
N SER A 315 5.69 18.00 -37.90
CA SER A 315 4.56 17.41 -37.19
C SER A 315 4.48 17.80 -35.71
N ILE A 316 5.50 18.47 -35.16
CA ILE A 316 5.52 18.95 -33.78
C ILE A 316 4.83 20.31 -33.72
N GLY A 317 3.68 20.37 -33.02
CA GLY A 317 2.90 21.61 -32.92
C GLY A 317 3.14 22.38 -31.62
N TYR A 318 3.83 21.79 -30.65
CA TYR A 318 4.14 22.41 -29.37
C TYR A 318 5.52 21.96 -28.88
N VAL A 319 6.30 22.86 -28.31
CA VAL A 319 7.51 22.53 -27.55
C VAL A 319 7.41 23.21 -26.18
N GLU A 320 7.46 22.41 -25.12
CA GLU A 320 7.73 22.90 -23.79
C GLU A 320 9.25 23.02 -23.62
N ALA A 321 9.72 24.26 -23.63
CA ALA A 321 11.13 24.60 -23.59
C ALA A 321 11.72 24.51 -22.18
N HIS A 322 13.04 24.54 -22.10
CA HIS A 322 13.75 24.84 -20.88
C HIS A 322 13.46 26.28 -20.43
N GLY A 323 13.49 27.28 -21.32
CA GLY A 323 12.92 28.63 -21.18
C GLY A 323 13.06 29.24 -19.79
N THR A 324 14.29 29.62 -19.42
CA THR A 324 14.62 30.09 -18.06
C THR A 324 14.46 31.58 -17.86
N GLY A 325 14.14 32.36 -18.92
CA GLY A 325 14.08 33.81 -18.82
C GLY A 325 15.45 34.45 -18.70
N THR A 326 16.52 33.74 -19.06
CA THR A 326 17.88 34.28 -18.96
C THR A 326 18.28 34.97 -20.25
N LEU A 327 18.91 36.14 -20.12
CA LEU A 327 19.29 37.01 -21.25
C LEU A 327 20.07 36.29 -22.36
N LYS A 328 20.95 35.34 -22.00
CA LYS A 328 21.74 34.56 -22.95
C LYS A 328 21.17 33.17 -23.24
N GLY A 329 20.53 32.53 -22.26
CA GLY A 329 20.05 31.16 -22.40
C GLY A 329 18.89 31.07 -23.38
N ASP A 330 17.91 31.97 -23.28
CA ASP A 330 16.72 31.94 -24.13
C ASP A 330 17.06 32.09 -25.64
N PRO A 331 17.95 33.04 -26.07
CA PRO A 331 18.40 33.08 -27.47
C PRO A 331 19.17 31.84 -27.93
N ILE A 332 20.00 31.25 -27.07
CA ILE A 332 20.77 30.04 -27.39
C ILE A 332 19.83 28.85 -27.61
N GLU A 333 18.86 28.67 -26.72
CA GLU A 333 17.86 27.61 -26.83
C GLU A 333 16.99 27.79 -28.08
N PHE A 334 16.51 29.01 -28.32
CA PHE A 334 15.71 29.32 -29.50
C PHE A 334 16.47 29.04 -30.81
N ALA A 335 17.76 29.40 -30.87
CA ALA A 335 18.62 29.11 -32.01
C ALA A 335 18.79 27.59 -32.20
N ALA A 336 19.06 26.84 -31.13
CA ALA A 336 19.24 25.39 -31.20
C ALA A 336 17.97 24.66 -31.68
N LEU A 337 16.81 25.03 -31.13
CA LEU A 337 15.52 24.51 -31.57
C LEU A 337 15.25 24.86 -33.05
N THR A 338 15.57 26.10 -33.46
CA THR A 338 15.39 26.56 -34.84
C THR A 338 16.28 25.80 -35.81
N GLU A 339 17.57 25.63 -35.49
CA GLU A 339 18.50 24.82 -36.29
C GLU A 339 18.01 23.38 -36.44
N ALA A 340 17.52 22.76 -35.37
CA ALA A 340 17.01 21.39 -35.41
C ALA A 340 15.76 21.26 -36.30
N PHE A 341 14.81 22.18 -36.19
CA PHE A 341 13.58 22.15 -37.00
C PHE A 341 13.86 22.48 -38.47
N ARG A 342 14.80 23.40 -38.75
CA ARG A 342 15.20 23.78 -40.12
C ARG A 342 15.87 22.66 -40.89
N ALA A 343 16.45 21.67 -40.20
CA ALA A 343 16.96 20.47 -40.86
C ALA A 343 15.85 19.60 -41.50
N HIS A 344 14.58 19.85 -41.15
CA HIS A 344 13.42 19.10 -41.62
C HIS A 344 12.41 19.95 -42.41
N THR A 345 12.26 21.25 -42.08
CA THR A 345 11.19 22.07 -42.67
C THR A 345 11.50 23.57 -42.76
N ASP A 346 11.03 24.19 -43.85
CA ASP A 346 11.08 25.64 -44.09
C ASP A 346 9.84 26.40 -43.57
N ARG A 347 8.84 25.69 -43.03
CA ARG A 347 7.62 26.33 -42.48
C ARG A 347 7.95 27.25 -41.31
N THR A 348 7.22 28.35 -41.19
CA THR A 348 7.33 29.31 -40.09
C THR A 348 6.06 29.36 -39.24
N GLY A 349 6.18 29.82 -37.99
CA GLY A 349 5.06 30.19 -37.13
C GLY A 349 4.00 29.10 -36.89
N PHE A 350 4.38 27.81 -36.88
CA PHE A 350 3.43 26.69 -36.73
C PHE A 350 3.56 25.94 -35.40
N CYS A 351 4.74 25.97 -34.75
CA CYS A 351 4.99 25.29 -33.49
C CYS A 351 4.93 26.29 -32.34
N ALA A 352 4.03 26.10 -31.37
CA ALA A 352 4.01 26.96 -30.19
C ALA A 352 5.13 26.63 -29.22
N LEU A 353 5.79 27.65 -28.66
CA LEU A 353 6.82 27.48 -27.63
C LEU A 353 6.28 27.90 -26.26
N GLY A 354 6.41 27.02 -25.27
CA GLY A 354 5.95 27.22 -23.89
C GLY A 354 7.09 27.11 -22.88
N SER A 355 6.87 27.63 -21.67
CA SER A 355 7.68 27.33 -20.48
C SER A 355 6.79 27.35 -19.22
N THR A 356 7.02 26.41 -18.31
CA THR A 356 6.34 26.30 -17.01
C THR A 356 6.98 27.20 -15.96
N LYS A 357 8.26 27.55 -16.12
CA LYS A 357 9.05 28.25 -15.11
C LYS A 357 8.50 29.63 -14.74
N PRO A 358 7.90 30.41 -15.65
CA PRO A 358 7.17 31.63 -15.28
C PRO A 358 6.01 31.43 -14.31
N ALA A 359 5.36 30.26 -14.32
CA ALA A 359 4.25 29.96 -13.43
C ALA A 359 4.71 29.51 -12.03
N ILE A 360 5.72 28.64 -11.94
CA ILE A 360 6.07 27.94 -10.70
C ILE A 360 7.55 28.07 -10.30
N GLY A 361 8.31 28.94 -10.98
CA GLY A 361 9.75 29.05 -10.81
C GLY A 361 10.52 27.90 -11.47
N HIS A 362 11.84 27.95 -11.40
CA HIS A 362 12.69 26.86 -11.86
C HIS A 362 12.83 25.82 -10.76
N LEU A 363 12.15 24.68 -10.94
CA LEU A 363 12.18 23.55 -9.99
C LEU A 363 13.47 22.69 -10.09
N ASP A 364 14.62 23.30 -10.37
CA ASP A 364 15.92 22.63 -10.49
C ASP A 364 15.85 21.24 -11.18
N SER A 365 16.22 20.16 -10.47
CA SER A 365 16.24 18.78 -10.96
C SER A 365 14.86 18.24 -11.33
N ALA A 366 13.78 18.79 -10.78
CA ALA A 366 12.38 18.42 -11.07
C ALA A 366 11.76 19.19 -12.25
N ALA A 367 12.46 20.19 -12.80
CA ALA A 367 11.93 21.04 -13.87
C ALA A 367 11.53 20.25 -15.13
N GLY A 368 12.25 19.18 -15.45
CA GLY A 368 11.94 18.31 -16.59
C GLY A 368 10.59 17.61 -16.47
N LEU A 369 10.24 17.10 -15.28
CA LEU A 369 8.93 16.45 -15.06
C LEU A 369 7.79 17.48 -15.04
N ALA A 370 8.01 18.69 -14.50
CA ALA A 370 7.01 19.75 -14.56
C ALA A 370 6.67 20.13 -16.02
N GLY A 371 7.69 20.26 -16.87
CA GLY A 371 7.50 20.49 -18.30
C GLY A 371 6.82 19.31 -19.01
N LEU A 372 7.20 18.08 -18.69
CA LEU A 372 6.58 16.86 -19.22
C LEU A 372 5.08 16.81 -18.89
N ILE A 373 4.71 17.01 -17.63
CA ILE A 373 3.30 16.99 -17.18
C ILE A 373 2.51 18.10 -17.87
N LYS A 374 3.05 19.32 -17.97
CA LYS A 374 2.39 20.39 -18.72
C LYS A 374 2.15 20.02 -20.18
N ALA A 375 3.15 19.43 -20.85
CA ALA A 375 3.02 18.99 -22.24
C ALA A 375 1.97 17.87 -22.40
N VAL A 376 1.89 16.94 -21.43
CA VAL A 376 0.82 15.94 -21.38
C VAL A 376 -0.55 16.61 -21.28
N GLU A 377 -0.74 17.59 -20.38
CA GLU A 377 -2.03 18.28 -20.25
C GLU A 377 -2.39 19.11 -21.49
N VAL A 378 -1.41 19.75 -22.14
CA VAL A 378 -1.60 20.43 -23.43
C VAL A 378 -2.11 19.46 -24.51
N LEU A 379 -1.54 18.25 -24.60
CA LEU A 379 -1.97 17.22 -25.55
C LEU A 379 -3.38 16.71 -25.23
N ARG A 380 -3.66 16.41 -23.96
CA ARG A 380 -4.96 15.88 -23.49
C ARG A 380 -6.09 16.86 -23.73
N HIS A 381 -5.87 18.12 -23.40
CA HIS A 381 -6.89 19.16 -23.56
C HIS A 381 -6.96 19.73 -24.98
N GLY A 382 -5.91 19.54 -25.79
CA GLY A 382 -5.85 20.11 -27.14
C GLY A 382 -5.88 21.63 -27.13
N VAL A 383 -5.19 22.23 -26.16
CA VAL A 383 -5.17 23.68 -25.91
C VAL A 383 -3.73 24.09 -25.59
N VAL A 384 -3.24 25.13 -26.26
CA VAL A 384 -1.94 25.74 -25.97
C VAL A 384 -2.16 26.96 -25.08
N PRO A 385 -1.69 26.97 -23.82
CA PRO A 385 -1.81 28.11 -22.92
C PRO A 385 -0.89 29.27 -23.35
N GLY A 386 -1.21 30.47 -22.88
CA GLY A 386 -0.30 31.62 -23.02
C GLY A 386 0.95 31.46 -22.17
N LEU A 387 2.04 32.11 -22.57
CA LEU A 387 3.25 32.24 -21.74
C LEU A 387 2.97 33.19 -20.57
N VAL A 388 3.13 32.69 -19.34
CA VAL A 388 3.02 33.53 -18.13
C VAL A 388 4.15 34.57 -18.12
N ASN A 389 3.84 35.81 -17.70
CA ASN A 389 4.73 36.98 -17.67
C ASN A 389 5.29 37.43 -19.02
N PHE A 390 4.73 36.97 -20.15
CA PHE A 390 5.17 37.34 -21.49
C PHE A 390 4.34 38.49 -22.07
N THR A 391 5.02 39.48 -22.64
CA THR A 391 4.44 40.67 -23.28
C THR A 391 4.87 40.79 -24.73
N ARG A 392 6.18 40.72 -25.01
CA ARG A 392 6.72 40.87 -26.36
C ARG A 392 7.99 40.03 -26.56
N PRO A 393 8.21 39.45 -27.76
CA PRO A 393 9.41 38.66 -28.03
C PRO A 393 10.71 39.44 -27.78
N ASN A 394 11.71 38.76 -27.26
CA ASN A 394 13.07 39.29 -27.22
C ASN A 394 13.59 39.55 -28.65
N PRO A 395 14.07 40.76 -28.99
CA PRO A 395 14.55 41.09 -30.33
C PRO A 395 15.72 40.23 -30.83
N ALA A 396 16.44 39.55 -29.93
CA ALA A 396 17.48 38.59 -30.29
C ALA A 396 16.90 37.27 -30.86
N LEU A 397 15.59 37.05 -30.73
CA LEU A 397 14.87 35.91 -31.28
C LEU A 397 14.31 36.34 -32.64
N ALA A 398 14.81 35.74 -33.73
CA ALA A 398 14.28 35.95 -35.07
C ALA A 398 12.93 35.22 -35.26
N VAL A 399 11.91 35.56 -34.46
CA VAL A 399 10.66 34.80 -34.33
C VAL A 399 9.90 34.72 -35.65
N ASP A 400 9.77 35.84 -36.37
CA ASP A 400 8.99 35.92 -37.61
C ASP A 400 9.50 34.96 -38.71
N ASP A 401 10.81 34.70 -38.73
CA ASP A 401 11.47 33.80 -39.68
C ASP A 401 11.75 32.40 -39.10
N SER A 402 11.17 32.06 -37.95
CA SER A 402 11.37 30.79 -37.25
C SER A 402 10.17 29.84 -37.38
N PRO A 403 10.35 28.53 -37.14
CA PRO A 403 9.24 27.57 -37.00
C PRO A 403 8.27 27.92 -35.85
N PHE A 404 8.72 28.74 -34.90
CA PHE A 404 8.07 28.93 -33.61
C PHE A 404 7.18 30.16 -33.55
N LEU A 405 6.16 30.09 -32.70
CA LEU A 405 5.36 31.23 -32.26
C LEU A 405 5.29 31.26 -30.73
N LEU A 406 5.27 32.46 -30.15
CA LEU A 406 5.19 32.68 -28.70
C LEU A 406 3.75 33.08 -28.32
N PRO A 407 2.97 32.20 -27.68
CA PRO A 407 1.55 32.46 -27.42
C PRO A 407 1.37 33.51 -26.31
N VAL A 408 0.75 34.64 -26.63
CA VAL A 408 0.38 35.69 -25.64
C VAL A 408 -0.91 35.33 -24.89
N ARG A 409 -1.78 34.53 -25.51
CA ARG A 409 -3.07 34.08 -24.94
C ARG A 409 -3.29 32.62 -25.28
N GLU A 410 -4.19 31.98 -24.52
CA GLU A 410 -4.66 30.62 -24.80
C GLU A 410 -5.19 30.50 -26.24
N ARG A 411 -4.88 29.39 -26.90
CA ARG A 411 -5.43 29.05 -28.21
C ARG A 411 -5.83 27.58 -28.31
N PRO A 412 -6.97 27.25 -28.96
CA PRO A 412 -7.29 25.88 -29.31
C PRO A 412 -6.23 25.28 -30.23
N TRP A 413 -5.95 23.99 -30.05
CA TRP A 413 -5.10 23.19 -30.93
C TRP A 413 -5.96 22.08 -31.56
N PRO A 414 -6.76 22.39 -32.59
CA PRO A 414 -7.68 21.42 -33.18
C PRO A 414 -6.94 20.25 -33.88
N LEU A 415 -7.61 19.09 -33.96
CA LEU A 415 -7.08 17.90 -34.63
C LEU A 415 -7.08 18.11 -36.16
N ALA A 416 -5.92 18.37 -36.74
CA ALA A 416 -5.67 18.24 -38.19
C ALA A 416 -4.92 16.93 -38.54
N GLY A 417 -4.71 16.09 -37.52
CA GLY A 417 -3.84 14.91 -37.49
C GLY A 417 -3.55 14.56 -36.03
N VAL A 418 -2.49 13.80 -35.77
CA VAL A 418 -2.09 13.45 -34.41
C VAL A 418 -1.29 14.60 -33.78
N ARG A 419 -1.68 15.09 -32.60
CA ARG A 419 -0.92 16.13 -31.90
C ARG A 419 0.37 15.56 -31.33
N ARG A 420 1.48 16.27 -31.55
CA ARG A 420 2.80 15.92 -31.02
C ARG A 420 3.47 17.11 -30.39
N ALA A 421 4.10 16.86 -29.25
CA ALA A 421 4.80 17.86 -28.46
C ALA A 421 6.26 17.45 -28.20
N GLY A 422 7.16 18.42 -28.13
CA GLY A 422 8.51 18.24 -27.62
C GLY A 422 8.63 18.74 -26.18
N VAL A 423 9.50 18.14 -25.37
CA VAL A 423 9.90 18.65 -24.05
C VAL A 423 11.40 18.75 -24.00
N HIS A 424 11.94 19.93 -23.71
CA HIS A 424 13.38 20.21 -23.73
C HIS A 424 13.87 20.60 -22.32
N SER A 425 14.98 20.01 -21.87
CA SER A 425 15.61 20.38 -20.60
C SER A 425 17.13 20.37 -20.69
N ILE A 426 17.76 21.42 -20.14
CA ILE A 426 19.19 21.72 -20.30
C ILE A 426 19.82 21.78 -18.91
N GLY A 427 20.73 20.85 -18.61
CA GLY A 427 21.46 20.79 -17.36
C GLY A 427 22.64 21.76 -17.35
N MET A 428 22.85 22.42 -16.20
CA MET A 428 24.10 23.14 -15.95
C MET A 428 25.29 22.18 -16.05
N GLY A 429 26.31 22.52 -16.84
CA GLY A 429 27.38 21.60 -17.22
C GLY A 429 27.23 21.02 -18.64
N GLY A 430 26.05 21.15 -19.25
CA GLY A 430 25.82 20.95 -20.68
C GLY A 430 25.13 19.64 -21.07
N THR A 431 24.60 18.87 -20.12
CA THR A 431 23.80 17.68 -20.45
C THR A 431 22.41 18.11 -20.90
N ASN A 432 22.04 17.77 -22.14
CA ASN A 432 20.75 18.17 -22.73
C ASN A 432 19.87 16.95 -22.90
N ALA A 433 18.58 17.08 -22.64
CA ALA A 433 17.58 16.03 -22.86
C ALA A 433 16.40 16.57 -23.66
N HIS A 434 15.94 15.80 -24.64
CA HIS A 434 14.72 16.09 -25.39
C HIS A 434 13.83 14.85 -25.50
N VAL A 435 12.52 15.02 -25.30
CA VAL A 435 11.51 13.95 -25.39
C VAL A 435 10.42 14.36 -26.37
N ILE A 436 10.03 13.44 -27.26
CA ILE A 436 8.90 13.60 -28.18
C ILE A 436 7.70 12.83 -27.63
N LEU A 437 6.60 13.56 -27.44
CA LEU A 437 5.31 13.08 -27.00
C LEU A 437 4.29 13.10 -28.15
N GLU A 438 3.35 12.17 -28.10
CA GLU A 438 2.17 12.09 -28.96
C GLU A 438 0.92 11.99 -28.09
N GLN A 439 -0.20 12.55 -28.55
CA GLN A 439 -1.48 12.40 -27.87
C GLN A 439 -1.81 10.91 -27.67
N ALA A 440 -2.52 10.59 -26.59
CA ALA A 440 -2.99 9.23 -26.37
C ALA A 440 -3.83 8.73 -27.57
N PRO A 441 -3.75 7.44 -27.92
CA PRO A 441 -4.66 6.87 -28.91
C PRO A 441 -6.10 7.06 -28.44
N GLU A 442 -7.02 7.32 -29.37
CA GLU A 442 -8.44 7.30 -29.03
C GLU A 442 -8.75 5.95 -28.40
N ALA A 443 -9.28 5.98 -27.17
CA ALA A 443 -9.76 4.77 -26.56
C ALA A 443 -10.79 4.17 -27.52
N PRO A 444 -10.64 2.90 -27.94
CA PRO A 444 -11.69 2.24 -28.68
C PRO A 444 -12.97 2.49 -27.89
N HIS A 445 -13.97 3.10 -28.52
CA HIS A 445 -15.32 3.06 -27.97
C HIS A 445 -15.55 1.57 -27.72
N ALA A 446 -15.69 1.17 -26.45
CA ALA A 446 -15.97 -0.22 -26.14
C ALA A 446 -17.26 -0.50 -26.92
N ALA A 447 -17.12 -1.17 -28.07
CA ALA A 447 -18.26 -1.69 -28.79
C ALA A 447 -19.00 -2.45 -27.71
N SER A 448 -20.24 -2.03 -27.44
CA SER A 448 -21.09 -2.62 -26.40
C SER A 448 -20.92 -4.12 -26.55
N VAL A 449 -20.13 -4.74 -25.66
CA VAL A 449 -19.87 -6.17 -25.76
C VAL A 449 -21.24 -6.73 -25.49
N SER A 450 -21.90 -7.27 -26.52
CA SER A 450 -23.30 -7.68 -26.43
C SER A 450 -23.51 -8.81 -25.42
N ASP A 451 -22.41 -9.34 -24.88
CA ASP A 451 -22.31 -10.40 -23.88
C ASP A 451 -21.84 -9.89 -22.49
N SER A 452 -21.82 -8.58 -22.23
CA SER A 452 -21.35 -8.04 -20.93
C SER A 452 -22.30 -8.43 -19.80
N VAL A 453 -21.79 -9.20 -18.85
CA VAL A 453 -22.51 -9.58 -17.63
C VAL A 453 -22.71 -8.33 -16.74
N PRO A 454 -23.85 -8.15 -16.05
CA PRO A 454 -24.07 -6.99 -15.19
C PRO A 454 -22.92 -6.78 -14.19
N VAL A 455 -22.45 -5.54 -14.10
CA VAL A 455 -21.38 -5.14 -13.18
C VAL A 455 -21.91 -5.15 -11.74
N PRO A 456 -21.20 -5.76 -10.78
CA PRO A 456 -21.56 -5.67 -9.36
C PRO A 456 -21.69 -4.22 -8.91
N ALA A 457 -22.75 -3.91 -8.18
CA ALA A 457 -23.01 -2.59 -7.62
C ALA A 457 -22.20 -2.37 -6.32
N LEU A 458 -20.88 -2.45 -6.44
CA LEU A 458 -19.91 -2.38 -5.35
C LEU A 458 -18.89 -1.26 -5.60
N LEU A 459 -18.55 -0.52 -4.54
CA LEU A 459 -17.46 0.45 -4.57
C LEU A 459 -16.63 0.31 -3.29
N PRO A 460 -15.54 -0.50 -3.33
CA PRO A 460 -14.63 -0.62 -2.21
C PRO A 460 -13.73 0.61 -2.07
N LEU A 461 -13.49 1.02 -0.83
CA LEU A 461 -12.53 2.04 -0.42
C LEU A 461 -11.81 1.53 0.82
N SER A 462 -10.55 1.93 0.97
CA SER A 462 -9.83 1.64 2.20
C SER A 462 -8.81 2.70 2.54
N ALA A 463 -8.50 2.81 3.83
CA ALA A 463 -7.48 3.70 4.33
C ALA A 463 -6.72 3.14 5.54
N ALA A 464 -5.59 3.78 5.87
CA ALA A 464 -4.76 3.38 7.01
C ALA A 464 -5.44 3.65 8.36
N ASP A 465 -6.31 4.65 8.42
CA ASP A 465 -7.10 5.05 9.59
C ASP A 465 -8.50 5.55 9.20
N GLY A 466 -9.33 5.83 10.21
CA GLY A 466 -10.72 6.26 10.03
C GLY A 466 -10.88 7.69 9.49
N ASP A 467 -9.95 8.60 9.76
CA ASP A 467 -9.99 9.98 9.28
C ASP A 467 -9.63 10.03 7.79
N ALA A 468 -8.59 9.30 7.40
CA ALA A 468 -8.21 9.08 6.01
C ALA A 468 -9.36 8.46 5.20
N LEU A 469 -10.08 7.48 5.75
CA LEU A 469 -11.22 6.84 5.07
C LEU A 469 -12.35 7.85 4.82
N ARG A 470 -12.66 8.71 5.80
CA ARG A 470 -13.66 9.78 5.64
C ARG A 470 -13.22 10.82 4.61
N ALA A 471 -11.98 11.27 4.67
CA ALA A 471 -11.42 12.20 3.70
C ALA A 471 -11.47 11.61 2.27
N TYR A 472 -11.15 10.33 2.13
CA TYR A 472 -11.15 9.66 0.81
C TYR A 472 -12.58 9.52 0.28
N ALA A 473 -13.53 9.13 1.13
CA ALA A 473 -14.94 9.08 0.77
C ALA A 473 -15.47 10.45 0.31
N ALA A 474 -15.10 11.54 0.98
CA ALA A 474 -15.48 12.90 0.60
C ALA A 474 -14.90 13.30 -0.78
N LEU A 475 -13.60 13.08 -0.99
CA LEU A 475 -12.95 13.36 -2.28
C LEU A 475 -13.60 12.59 -3.43
N LEU A 476 -13.91 11.30 -3.22
CA LEU A 476 -14.57 10.51 -4.25
C LEU A 476 -16.01 10.96 -4.48
N ARG A 477 -16.76 11.28 -3.43
CA ARG A 477 -18.12 11.82 -3.51
C ARG A 477 -18.13 13.09 -4.37
N ASP A 478 -17.25 14.05 -4.07
CA ASP A 478 -17.14 15.31 -4.82
C ASP A 478 -16.79 15.07 -6.29
N ARG A 479 -15.86 14.14 -6.56
CA ARG A 479 -15.47 13.78 -7.94
C ARG A 479 -16.63 13.19 -8.74
N LEU A 480 -17.45 12.35 -8.11
CA LEU A 480 -18.59 11.68 -8.75
C LEU A 480 -19.78 12.63 -8.94
N ALA A 481 -19.96 13.60 -8.04
CA ALA A 481 -20.99 14.64 -8.15
C ALA A 481 -20.63 15.74 -9.18
N GLY A 482 -19.34 16.05 -9.35
CA GLY A 482 -18.85 17.22 -10.08
C GLY A 482 -18.65 17.08 -11.60
N GLY A 483 -19.18 16.05 -12.26
CA GLY A 483 -19.02 15.88 -13.72
C GLY A 483 -19.64 14.59 -14.25
N SER A 484 -19.29 14.19 -15.48
CA SER A 484 -19.66 12.86 -15.99
C SER A 484 -18.89 11.78 -15.22
N PRO A 485 -19.58 10.93 -14.44
CA PRO A 485 -18.91 9.89 -13.67
C PRO A 485 -18.36 8.82 -14.63
N PRO A 486 -17.24 8.15 -14.27
CA PRO A 486 -16.80 6.96 -14.98
C PRO A 486 -17.89 5.88 -14.97
N SER A 487 -17.82 4.93 -15.90
CA SER A 487 -18.75 3.79 -15.90
C SER A 487 -18.63 2.98 -14.59
N PRO A 488 -19.71 2.32 -14.13
CA PRO A 488 -19.62 1.45 -12.95
C PRO A 488 -18.52 0.38 -13.04
N ALA A 489 -18.28 -0.15 -14.25
CA ALA A 489 -17.20 -1.11 -14.51
C ALA A 489 -15.81 -0.49 -14.27
N ASP A 490 -15.59 0.72 -14.77
CA ASP A 490 -14.33 1.45 -14.60
C ASP A 490 -14.10 1.82 -13.13
N LEU A 491 -15.16 2.24 -12.43
CA LEU A 491 -15.10 2.56 -10.99
C LEU A 491 -14.70 1.34 -10.17
N LEU A 492 -15.43 0.23 -10.28
CA LEU A 492 -15.13 -0.98 -9.52
C LEU A 492 -13.77 -1.57 -9.91
N THR A 493 -13.41 -1.56 -11.19
CA THR A 493 -12.09 -2.01 -11.65
C THR A 493 -10.97 -1.20 -11.00
N THR A 494 -11.09 0.12 -11.01
CA THR A 494 -10.06 1.00 -10.48
C THR A 494 -9.93 0.87 -8.96
N THR A 495 -11.03 0.83 -8.23
CA THR A 495 -10.98 0.77 -6.76
C THR A 495 -10.69 -0.63 -6.23
N ALA A 496 -11.14 -1.69 -6.89
CA ALA A 496 -10.92 -3.06 -6.43
C ALA A 496 -9.55 -3.63 -6.82
N LEU A 497 -9.06 -3.30 -8.03
CA LEU A 497 -7.80 -3.82 -8.56
C LEU A 497 -6.67 -2.80 -8.56
N GLY A 498 -6.97 -1.50 -8.66
CA GLY A 498 -5.97 -0.45 -8.80
C GLY A 498 -5.57 0.26 -7.51
N ARG A 499 -6.11 -0.15 -6.36
CA ARG A 499 -5.85 0.43 -5.03
C ARG A 499 -5.34 -0.62 -4.04
N ARG A 500 -4.61 -0.17 -3.02
CA ARG A 500 -4.27 -0.98 -1.84
C ARG A 500 -5.53 -1.21 -1.02
N HIS A 501 -5.64 -2.40 -0.40
CA HIS A 501 -6.70 -2.76 0.53
C HIS A 501 -6.20 -2.65 1.98
N LEU A 502 -6.26 -1.43 2.51
CA LEU A 502 -5.79 -1.04 3.83
C LEU A 502 -6.77 -1.46 4.96
N PRO A 503 -6.39 -1.32 6.24
CA PRO A 503 -7.17 -1.80 7.38
C PRO A 503 -8.59 -1.24 7.50
N HIS A 504 -8.78 0.08 7.39
CA HIS A 504 -10.10 0.69 7.50
C HIS A 504 -10.80 0.61 6.16
N ARG A 505 -11.87 -0.18 6.07
CA ARG A 505 -12.52 -0.52 4.79
C ARG A 505 -13.97 -0.05 4.78
N LEU A 506 -14.38 0.49 3.64
CA LEU A 506 -15.75 0.84 3.29
C LEU A 506 -16.10 0.14 1.99
N VAL A 507 -17.29 -0.42 1.89
CA VAL A 507 -17.86 -0.86 0.62
C VAL A 507 -19.24 -0.25 0.50
N VAL A 508 -19.41 0.66 -0.44
CA VAL A 508 -20.73 1.16 -0.83
C VAL A 508 -21.41 0.10 -1.69
N THR A 509 -22.67 -0.18 -1.38
CA THR A 509 -23.50 -1.19 -2.06
C THR A 509 -24.71 -0.51 -2.68
N GLY A 510 -24.94 -0.72 -3.97
CA GLY A 510 -26.06 -0.16 -4.72
C GLY A 510 -25.63 0.66 -5.94
N ALA A 511 -26.59 0.95 -6.81
CA ALA A 511 -26.33 1.56 -8.11
C ALA A 511 -25.93 3.05 -8.02
N ASP A 512 -26.29 3.74 -6.93
CA ASP A 512 -25.91 5.13 -6.68
C ASP A 512 -24.76 5.20 -5.66
N PRO A 513 -23.50 5.32 -6.13
CA PRO A 513 -22.35 5.42 -5.24
C PRO A 513 -22.34 6.73 -4.42
N VAL A 514 -22.91 7.82 -4.93
CA VAL A 514 -22.90 9.12 -4.23
C VAL A 514 -23.78 9.04 -2.99
N ALA A 515 -24.99 8.49 -3.12
CA ALA A 515 -25.89 8.31 -1.99
C ALA A 515 -25.29 7.41 -0.89
N GLY A 516 -24.57 6.35 -1.26
CA GLY A 516 -23.89 5.49 -0.29
C GLY A 516 -22.70 6.17 0.41
N LEU A 517 -21.93 6.98 -0.30
CA LEU A 517 -20.86 7.79 0.29
C LEU A 517 -21.43 8.87 1.23
N ASP A 518 -22.51 9.55 0.85
CA ASP A 518 -23.17 10.54 1.69
C ASP A 518 -23.74 9.89 2.97
N ALA A 519 -24.33 8.70 2.87
CA ALA A 519 -24.82 7.96 4.04
C ALA A 519 -23.68 7.60 5.02
N PHE A 520 -22.52 7.20 4.50
CA PHE A 520 -21.33 6.93 5.31
C PHE A 520 -20.80 8.20 5.99
N LEU A 521 -20.68 9.30 5.23
CA LEU A 521 -20.20 10.58 5.74
C LEU A 521 -21.15 11.19 6.78
N ALA A 522 -22.45 10.93 6.67
CA ALA A 522 -23.46 11.34 7.65
C ALA A 522 -23.50 10.44 8.91
N GLY A 523 -22.74 9.34 8.95
CA GLY A 523 -22.73 8.41 10.09
C GLY A 523 -24.02 7.61 10.23
N ALA A 524 -24.72 7.33 9.14
CA ALA A 524 -25.92 6.48 9.17
C ALA A 524 -25.58 5.06 9.71
N PRO A 525 -26.55 4.28 10.20
CA PRO A 525 -26.30 2.89 10.53
C PRO A 525 -25.86 2.10 9.29
N ALA A 526 -24.75 1.37 9.38
CA ALA A 526 -24.29 0.49 8.32
C ALA A 526 -25.39 -0.54 7.96
N GLY A 527 -25.51 -0.88 6.68
CA GLY A 527 -26.59 -1.73 6.21
C GLY A 527 -26.79 -1.67 4.69
N GLY A 528 -27.98 -1.27 4.26
CA GLY A 528 -28.41 -1.47 2.87
C GLY A 528 -27.64 -0.67 1.82
N ALA A 529 -27.04 0.46 2.20
CA ALA A 529 -26.32 1.37 1.31
C ALA A 529 -24.80 1.24 1.39
N TYR A 530 -24.26 0.77 2.51
CA TYR A 530 -22.82 0.52 2.66
C TYR A 530 -22.53 -0.41 3.85
N THR A 531 -21.34 -1.00 3.82
CA THR A 531 -20.72 -1.76 4.92
C THR A 531 -19.36 -1.15 5.25
N THR A 532 -18.98 -1.08 6.53
CA THR A 532 -17.67 -0.58 6.97
C THR A 532 -17.10 -1.47 8.07
N GLY A 533 -15.77 -1.51 8.19
CA GLY A 533 -15.08 -2.35 9.18
C GLY A 533 -13.59 -2.07 9.23
N VAL A 534 -12.91 -2.69 10.20
CA VAL A 534 -11.46 -2.63 10.35
C VAL A 534 -10.90 -4.05 10.26
N ALA A 535 -10.09 -4.29 9.23
CA ALA A 535 -9.32 -5.51 9.07
C ALA A 535 -8.01 -5.36 9.85
N ASP A 536 -7.67 -6.34 10.69
CA ASP A 536 -6.52 -6.33 11.59
C ASP A 536 -5.16 -6.50 10.89
N GLY A 537 -5.12 -6.62 9.56
CA GLY A 537 -3.91 -6.49 8.71
C GLY A 537 -2.82 -7.55 8.89
N VAL A 538 -2.82 -8.28 10.01
CA VAL A 538 -1.80 -9.25 10.41
C VAL A 538 -2.11 -10.65 9.87
N ARG A 539 -3.39 -11.01 9.68
CA ARG A 539 -3.81 -12.30 9.12
C ARG A 539 -5.09 -12.15 8.31
N GLU A 540 -5.14 -12.84 7.18
CA GLU A 540 -6.38 -13.01 6.45
C GLU A 540 -7.38 -13.81 7.30
N ARG A 541 -8.60 -13.27 7.46
CA ARG A 541 -9.65 -13.93 8.24
C ARG A 541 -10.47 -14.85 7.35
N ARG A 542 -10.39 -16.15 7.61
CA ARG A 542 -11.20 -17.17 6.94
C ARG A 542 -12.54 -17.33 7.67
N PRO A 543 -13.69 -17.23 6.97
CA PRO A 543 -15.00 -17.38 7.58
C PRO A 543 -15.31 -18.84 7.96
N VAL A 544 -16.31 -19.05 8.81
CA VAL A 544 -16.96 -20.34 9.01
C VAL A 544 -18.12 -20.47 8.03
N PHE A 545 -18.18 -21.54 7.24
CA PHE A 545 -19.32 -21.79 6.36
C PHE A 545 -20.42 -22.54 7.12
N LEU A 546 -21.63 -21.97 7.11
CA LEU A 546 -22.82 -22.53 7.72
C LEU A 546 -23.80 -22.96 6.62
N PHE A 547 -24.15 -24.24 6.58
CA PHE A 547 -25.06 -24.79 5.59
C PHE A 547 -26.47 -24.90 6.17
N SER A 548 -27.42 -24.12 5.63
CA SER A 548 -28.81 -24.11 6.10
C SER A 548 -29.50 -25.47 5.96
N GLY A 549 -30.47 -25.75 6.85
CA GLY A 549 -31.30 -26.95 6.77
C GLY A 549 -32.43 -26.86 5.75
N GLN A 550 -33.29 -27.88 5.73
CA GLN A 550 -34.44 -27.95 4.83
C GLN A 550 -35.44 -26.83 5.17
N GLY A 551 -35.57 -25.85 4.28
CA GLY A 551 -36.46 -24.70 4.43
C GLY A 551 -36.05 -23.55 3.50
N GLY A 552 -37.00 -22.70 3.14
CA GLY A 552 -36.74 -21.49 2.34
C GLY A 552 -36.36 -21.72 0.87
N GLY A 553 -36.31 -22.97 0.39
CA GLY A 553 -36.14 -23.27 -1.03
C GLY A 553 -37.36 -22.81 -1.84
N HIS A 554 -37.11 -22.25 -3.02
CA HIS A 554 -38.15 -21.79 -3.93
C HIS A 554 -37.69 -21.91 -5.38
N ARG A 555 -38.63 -21.94 -6.31
CA ARG A 555 -38.32 -21.93 -7.75
C ARG A 555 -37.49 -20.69 -8.12
N GLY A 556 -36.49 -20.86 -8.96
CA GLY A 556 -35.57 -19.80 -9.39
C GLY A 556 -34.51 -19.39 -8.36
N MET A 557 -34.36 -20.11 -7.24
CA MET A 557 -33.37 -19.77 -6.19
C MET A 557 -31.90 -19.76 -6.66
N GLY A 558 -31.59 -20.40 -7.80
CA GLY A 558 -30.24 -20.41 -8.39
C GLY A 558 -30.06 -19.47 -9.59
N ALA A 559 -31.12 -18.77 -10.03
CA ALA A 559 -31.15 -18.06 -11.31
C ALA A 559 -30.10 -16.94 -11.41
N GLU A 560 -30.06 -16.06 -10.42
CA GLU A 560 -29.17 -14.89 -10.41
C GLU A 560 -27.69 -15.32 -10.43
N LEU A 561 -27.31 -16.24 -9.54
CA LEU A 561 -25.94 -16.71 -9.43
C LEU A 561 -25.50 -17.50 -10.67
N ALA A 562 -26.37 -18.34 -11.24
CA ALA A 562 -26.05 -19.11 -12.44
C ALA A 562 -25.90 -18.22 -13.69
N ALA A 563 -26.71 -17.16 -13.80
CA ALA A 563 -26.57 -16.19 -14.87
C ALA A 563 -25.27 -15.37 -14.75
N ARG A 564 -24.85 -15.07 -13.52
CA ARG A 564 -23.64 -14.25 -13.25
C ARG A 564 -22.35 -15.06 -13.30
N PHE A 565 -22.34 -16.27 -12.76
CA PHE A 565 -21.13 -17.03 -12.46
C PHE A 565 -21.14 -18.40 -13.15
N PRO A 566 -20.26 -18.62 -14.15
CA PRO A 566 -20.16 -19.91 -14.85
C PRO A 566 -19.96 -21.11 -13.91
N VAL A 567 -19.14 -20.96 -12.87
CA VAL A 567 -18.90 -22.02 -11.86
C VAL A 567 -20.20 -22.49 -11.18
N VAL A 568 -21.15 -21.58 -10.96
CA VAL A 568 -22.44 -21.92 -10.37
C VAL A 568 -23.29 -22.71 -11.36
N ALA A 569 -23.35 -22.24 -12.61
CA ALA A 569 -24.10 -22.93 -13.66
C ALA A 569 -23.56 -24.35 -13.92
N GLU A 570 -22.22 -24.52 -13.94
CA GLU A 570 -21.55 -25.80 -14.12
C GLU A 570 -21.86 -26.79 -12.98
N VAL A 571 -21.77 -26.33 -11.73
CA VAL A 571 -22.09 -27.19 -10.57
C VAL A 571 -23.56 -27.58 -10.56
N LEU A 572 -24.47 -26.65 -10.85
CA LEU A 572 -25.90 -26.96 -10.93
C LEU A 572 -26.21 -27.94 -12.06
N ALA A 573 -25.54 -27.83 -13.21
CA ALA A 573 -25.69 -28.76 -14.32
C ALA A 573 -25.18 -30.17 -13.99
N ALA A 574 -24.04 -30.27 -13.29
CA ALA A 574 -23.53 -31.56 -12.81
C ALA A 574 -24.50 -32.23 -11.83
N CYS A 575 -25.03 -31.47 -10.86
CA CYS A 575 -26.06 -31.96 -9.94
C CYS A 575 -27.35 -32.37 -10.66
N ALA A 576 -27.78 -31.62 -11.69
CA ALA A 576 -28.96 -31.93 -12.47
C ALA A 576 -28.81 -33.25 -13.25
N ARG A 577 -27.62 -33.53 -13.81
CA ARG A 577 -27.32 -34.81 -14.45
C ARG A 577 -27.47 -35.97 -13.47
N VAL A 578 -26.84 -35.88 -12.30
CA VAL A 578 -26.94 -36.90 -11.26
C VAL A 578 -28.39 -37.07 -10.79
N TYR A 579 -29.13 -35.97 -10.64
CA TYR A 579 -30.54 -36.01 -10.30
C TYR A 579 -31.39 -36.78 -11.33
N ALA A 580 -31.14 -36.56 -12.63
CA ALA A 580 -31.81 -37.26 -13.70
C ALA A 580 -31.46 -38.75 -13.71
N GLU A 581 -30.19 -39.11 -13.48
CA GLU A 581 -29.74 -40.51 -13.33
C GLU A 581 -30.48 -41.23 -12.18
N GLU A 582 -30.62 -40.57 -11.03
CA GLU A 582 -31.19 -41.18 -9.82
C GLU A 582 -32.73 -41.19 -9.80
N THR A 583 -33.38 -40.27 -10.49
CA THR A 583 -34.85 -40.07 -10.40
C THR A 583 -35.60 -40.25 -11.71
N GLY A 584 -34.90 -40.27 -12.85
CA GLY A 584 -35.50 -40.27 -14.19
C GLY A 584 -36.18 -38.96 -14.58
N ARG A 585 -35.97 -37.85 -13.83
CA ARG A 585 -36.58 -36.55 -14.08
C ARG A 585 -35.57 -35.51 -14.58
N GLU A 586 -35.95 -34.78 -15.63
CA GLU A 586 -35.09 -33.77 -16.26
C GLU A 586 -35.46 -32.32 -15.88
N ASP A 587 -36.50 -32.10 -15.07
CA ASP A 587 -37.05 -30.77 -14.72
C ASP A 587 -36.27 -30.02 -13.62
N PHE A 588 -35.09 -30.52 -13.22
CA PHE A 588 -34.33 -30.01 -12.07
C PHE A 588 -33.86 -28.56 -12.26
N LEU A 589 -33.22 -28.25 -13.40
CA LEU A 589 -32.76 -26.89 -13.71
C LEU A 589 -33.93 -25.95 -14.02
N ASP A 590 -34.98 -26.44 -14.69
CA ASP A 590 -36.18 -25.65 -14.97
C ASP A 590 -36.82 -25.12 -13.69
N ARG A 591 -36.78 -25.90 -12.61
CA ARG A 591 -37.27 -25.48 -11.29
C ARG A 591 -36.29 -24.56 -10.55
N ILE A 592 -35.01 -24.93 -10.45
CA ILE A 592 -34.04 -24.21 -9.60
C ILE A 592 -33.55 -22.92 -10.26
N VAL A 593 -33.40 -22.91 -11.58
CA VAL A 593 -32.90 -21.78 -12.37
C VAL A 593 -34.05 -21.17 -13.18
N GLY A 594 -34.81 -21.98 -13.93
CA GLY A 594 -35.88 -21.50 -14.81
C GLY A 594 -37.14 -20.98 -14.12
N GLY A 595 -37.25 -21.18 -12.80
CA GLY A 595 -38.40 -20.72 -12.01
C GLY A 595 -39.72 -21.43 -12.33
N GLN A 596 -39.70 -22.61 -12.96
CA GLN A 596 -40.87 -23.39 -13.33
C GLN A 596 -41.31 -24.36 -12.24
N GLY A 597 -42.50 -24.96 -12.39
CA GLY A 597 -43.00 -26.00 -11.51
C GLY A 597 -43.73 -25.51 -10.24
N PRO A 598 -44.05 -26.44 -9.31
CA PRO A 598 -44.84 -26.17 -8.12
C PRO A 598 -44.10 -25.27 -7.13
N GLU A 599 -44.86 -24.45 -6.39
CA GLU A 599 -44.31 -23.56 -5.35
C GLU A 599 -43.73 -24.33 -4.16
N ARG A 600 -44.38 -25.42 -3.79
CA ARG A 600 -43.95 -26.28 -2.68
C ARG A 600 -43.28 -27.52 -3.25
N TRP A 601 -42.12 -27.84 -2.70
CA TRP A 601 -41.36 -29.04 -3.04
C TRP A 601 -41.58 -30.12 -2.00
N ASP A 602 -41.76 -31.35 -2.46
CA ASP A 602 -41.68 -32.53 -1.59
C ASP A 602 -40.24 -32.74 -1.10
N THR A 603 -40.09 -33.59 -0.10
CA THR A 603 -38.78 -33.90 0.52
C THR A 603 -37.79 -34.52 -0.49
N ALA A 604 -38.29 -35.28 -1.47
CA ALA A 604 -37.46 -35.94 -2.48
C ALA A 604 -36.84 -34.95 -3.48
N PHE A 605 -37.48 -33.80 -3.73
CA PHE A 605 -36.91 -32.72 -4.53
C PHE A 605 -36.17 -31.68 -3.67
N ALA A 606 -36.74 -31.29 -2.52
CA ALA A 606 -36.23 -30.18 -1.71
C ALA A 606 -34.80 -30.41 -1.19
N GLN A 607 -34.47 -31.63 -0.76
CA GLN A 607 -33.15 -31.96 -0.23
C GLN A 607 -32.04 -31.89 -1.31
N PRO A 608 -32.16 -32.57 -2.47
CA PRO A 608 -31.15 -32.46 -3.52
C PRO A 608 -31.07 -31.06 -4.12
N ALA A 609 -32.19 -30.33 -4.23
CA ALA A 609 -32.19 -28.95 -4.69
C ALA A 609 -31.40 -28.02 -3.75
N LEU A 610 -31.60 -28.15 -2.43
CA LEU A 610 -30.86 -27.39 -1.42
C LEU A 610 -29.36 -27.72 -1.44
N PHE A 611 -29.03 -29.02 -1.49
CA PHE A 611 -27.63 -29.47 -1.58
C PHE A 611 -26.94 -28.89 -2.81
N ALA A 612 -27.56 -28.98 -3.99
CA ALA A 612 -26.99 -28.48 -5.24
C ALA A 612 -26.70 -26.96 -5.17
N LEU A 613 -27.63 -26.16 -4.65
CA LEU A 613 -27.42 -24.72 -4.46
C LEU A 613 -26.28 -24.43 -3.47
N GLN A 614 -26.23 -25.15 -2.35
CA GLN A 614 -25.21 -24.97 -1.32
C GLN A 614 -23.81 -25.30 -1.82
N ILE A 615 -23.64 -26.38 -2.58
CA ILE A 615 -22.35 -26.70 -3.20
C ILE A 615 -22.00 -25.66 -4.26
N ALA A 616 -22.96 -25.22 -5.09
CA ALA A 616 -22.70 -24.19 -6.08
C ALA A 616 -22.26 -22.86 -5.43
N GLN A 617 -22.89 -22.46 -4.31
CA GLN A 617 -22.47 -21.32 -3.51
C GLN A 617 -21.07 -21.53 -2.90
N ALA A 618 -20.77 -22.70 -2.32
CA ALA A 618 -19.46 -22.98 -1.75
C ALA A 618 -18.34 -22.85 -2.79
N ARG A 619 -18.54 -23.45 -3.97
CA ARG A 619 -17.59 -23.38 -5.10
C ARG A 619 -17.43 -21.96 -5.64
N LEU A 620 -18.51 -21.16 -5.65
CA LEU A 620 -18.42 -19.73 -5.97
C LEU A 620 -17.52 -18.99 -4.98
N TRP A 621 -17.74 -19.16 -3.69
CA TRP A 621 -16.93 -18.46 -2.68
C TRP A 621 -15.47 -18.88 -2.71
N GLU A 622 -15.18 -20.17 -2.89
CA GLU A 622 -13.83 -20.68 -3.11
C GLU A 622 -13.20 -20.05 -4.36
N ARG A 623 -13.96 -19.91 -5.46
CA ARG A 623 -13.52 -19.22 -6.68
C ARG A 623 -13.22 -17.73 -6.46
N LEU A 624 -13.89 -17.09 -5.49
CA LEU A 624 -13.64 -15.72 -5.08
C LEU A 624 -12.56 -15.61 -3.98
N GLY A 625 -11.76 -16.65 -3.77
CA GLY A 625 -10.68 -16.69 -2.78
C GLY A 625 -11.13 -16.99 -1.34
N ILE A 626 -12.44 -17.09 -1.09
CA ILE A 626 -13.00 -17.28 0.25
C ILE A 626 -13.09 -18.77 0.57
N THR A 627 -12.17 -19.25 1.41
CA THR A 627 -12.14 -20.65 1.87
C THR A 627 -12.51 -20.77 3.35
N PRO A 628 -13.27 -21.80 3.76
CA PRO A 628 -13.75 -21.91 5.13
C PRO A 628 -12.64 -22.31 6.11
N ALA A 629 -12.55 -21.63 7.26
CA ALA A 629 -11.75 -22.10 8.39
C ALA A 629 -12.34 -23.39 8.98
N ARG A 630 -13.69 -23.43 9.04
CA ARG A 630 -14.50 -24.54 9.52
C ARG A 630 -15.80 -24.59 8.73
N VAL A 631 -16.45 -25.75 8.76
CA VAL A 631 -17.79 -25.92 8.19
C VAL A 631 -18.75 -26.49 9.24
N ALA A 632 -20.01 -26.10 9.18
CA ALA A 632 -21.07 -26.68 10.00
C ALA A 632 -22.39 -26.70 9.21
N GLY A 633 -23.20 -27.75 9.39
CA GLY A 633 -24.47 -27.88 8.68
C GLY A 633 -25.64 -28.11 9.62
N HIS A 634 -26.76 -27.45 9.36
CA HIS A 634 -28.01 -27.66 10.08
C HIS A 634 -28.81 -28.76 9.38
N SER A 635 -29.11 -29.85 10.09
CA SER A 635 -29.90 -30.96 9.53
C SER A 635 -29.33 -31.44 8.18
N VAL A 636 -30.11 -31.49 7.11
CA VAL A 636 -29.64 -31.91 5.77
C VAL A 636 -28.46 -31.09 5.23
N GLY A 637 -28.24 -29.85 5.70
CA GLY A 637 -27.07 -29.04 5.34
C GLY A 637 -25.74 -29.69 5.74
N ALA A 638 -25.73 -30.64 6.68
CA ALA A 638 -24.53 -31.38 7.07
C ALA A 638 -23.91 -32.18 5.91
N TYR A 639 -24.70 -32.62 4.93
CA TYR A 639 -24.18 -33.35 3.77
C TYR A 639 -23.39 -32.43 2.84
N ALA A 640 -23.85 -31.20 2.63
CA ALA A 640 -23.10 -30.18 1.90
C ALA A 640 -21.83 -29.77 2.68
N ALA A 641 -21.93 -29.61 4.00
CA ALA A 641 -20.78 -29.32 4.85
C ALA A 641 -19.70 -30.43 4.77
N LEU A 642 -20.09 -31.71 4.86
CA LEU A 642 -19.17 -32.84 4.74
C LEU A 642 -18.53 -32.93 3.35
N CYS A 643 -19.28 -32.63 2.28
CA CYS A 643 -18.73 -32.54 0.93
C CYS A 643 -17.69 -31.42 0.81
N VAL A 644 -17.97 -30.23 1.35
CA VAL A 644 -17.02 -29.10 1.35
C VAL A 644 -15.83 -29.35 2.29
N ALA A 645 -15.98 -30.17 3.34
CA ALA A 645 -14.87 -30.60 4.17
C ALA A 645 -14.03 -31.74 3.55
N GLY A 646 -14.40 -32.23 2.37
CA GLY A 646 -13.67 -33.26 1.62
C GLY A 646 -14.05 -34.70 1.93
N ALA A 647 -15.05 -34.93 2.77
CA ALA A 647 -15.49 -36.29 3.13
C ALA A 647 -16.20 -37.00 1.98
N LEU A 648 -16.76 -36.26 1.03
CA LEU A 648 -17.58 -36.76 -0.06
C LEU A 648 -17.31 -35.98 -1.35
N GLU A 649 -17.25 -36.69 -2.47
CA GLU A 649 -17.32 -36.07 -3.78
C GLU A 649 -18.73 -35.52 -4.06
N THR A 650 -18.82 -34.46 -4.87
CA THR A 650 -20.08 -33.76 -5.13
C THR A 650 -21.14 -34.67 -5.76
N GLU A 651 -20.76 -35.49 -6.74
CA GLU A 651 -21.71 -36.39 -7.40
C GLU A 651 -22.23 -37.49 -6.45
N ASP A 652 -21.33 -38.10 -5.66
CA ASP A 652 -21.72 -39.14 -4.71
C ASP A 652 -22.58 -38.61 -3.57
N ALA A 653 -22.25 -37.43 -3.05
CA ALA A 653 -23.11 -36.74 -2.09
C ALA A 653 -24.48 -36.39 -2.69
N MET A 654 -24.53 -35.97 -3.96
CA MET A 654 -25.80 -35.71 -4.65
C MET A 654 -26.65 -36.98 -4.78
N ARG A 655 -26.06 -38.12 -5.17
CA ARG A 655 -26.75 -39.42 -5.20
C ARG A 655 -27.28 -39.81 -3.83
N LEU A 656 -26.46 -39.67 -2.80
CA LEU A 656 -26.82 -39.98 -1.42
C LEU A 656 -27.99 -39.12 -0.93
N VAL A 657 -27.99 -37.82 -1.23
CA VAL A 657 -29.07 -36.89 -0.85
C VAL A 657 -30.35 -37.14 -1.66
N CYS A 658 -30.25 -37.51 -2.93
CA CYS A 658 -31.42 -37.95 -3.73
C CYS A 658 -32.06 -39.20 -3.09
N GLY A 659 -31.24 -40.21 -2.78
CA GLY A 659 -31.68 -41.43 -2.10
C GLY A 659 -32.31 -41.14 -0.73
N ARG A 660 -31.67 -40.29 0.08
CA ARG A 660 -32.19 -39.85 1.39
C ARG A 660 -33.57 -39.21 1.27
N GLY A 661 -33.71 -38.21 0.40
CA GLY A 661 -34.97 -37.49 0.21
C GLY A 661 -36.10 -38.40 -0.25
N ARG A 662 -35.80 -39.29 -1.21
CA ARG A 662 -36.75 -40.30 -1.72
C ARG A 662 -37.18 -41.29 -0.63
N LEU A 663 -36.23 -41.90 0.08
CA LEU A 663 -36.53 -42.86 1.14
C LEU A 663 -37.32 -42.22 2.29
N MET A 664 -37.00 -40.99 2.68
CA MET A 664 -37.77 -40.26 3.70
C MET A 664 -39.21 -39.98 3.24
N LEU A 665 -39.43 -39.76 1.94
CA LEU A 665 -40.77 -39.59 1.41
C LEU A 665 -41.53 -40.93 1.31
N GLU A 666 -40.89 -41.99 0.84
CA GLU A 666 -41.53 -43.28 0.53
C GLU A 666 -41.72 -44.21 1.73
N ARG A 667 -40.79 -44.19 2.70
CA ARG A 667 -40.70 -45.20 3.77
C ARG A 667 -41.00 -44.66 5.17
N ALA A 668 -40.75 -43.38 5.42
CA ALA A 668 -41.01 -42.81 6.75
C ALA A 668 -42.52 -42.66 6.98
N ALA A 669 -42.94 -42.87 8.24
CA ALA A 669 -44.32 -42.66 8.63
C ALA A 669 -44.72 -41.17 8.48
N PRO A 670 -46.00 -40.87 8.20
CA PRO A 670 -46.50 -39.50 8.24
C PRO A 670 -46.20 -38.86 9.59
N GLY A 671 -45.69 -37.63 9.58
CA GLY A 671 -45.32 -36.91 10.79
C GLY A 671 -45.47 -35.41 10.61
N ALA A 672 -45.47 -34.69 11.72
CA ALA A 672 -45.51 -33.24 11.76
C ALA A 672 -44.38 -32.69 12.62
N MET A 673 -44.09 -31.40 12.49
CA MET A 673 -43.13 -30.71 13.34
C MET A 673 -43.64 -29.32 13.74
N VAL A 674 -43.32 -28.90 14.97
CA VAL A 674 -43.64 -27.57 15.51
C VAL A 674 -42.37 -26.93 16.09
N SER A 675 -42.11 -25.69 15.66
CA SER A 675 -41.11 -24.82 16.26
C SER A 675 -41.71 -24.14 17.49
N ALA A 676 -41.16 -24.41 18.67
CA ALA A 676 -41.60 -23.87 19.94
C ALA A 676 -40.57 -22.87 20.48
N PHE A 677 -41.02 -21.65 20.83
CA PHE A 677 -40.16 -20.58 21.33
C PHE A 677 -40.14 -20.58 22.86
N VAL A 678 -39.67 -21.70 23.43
CA VAL A 678 -39.70 -21.99 24.88
C VAL A 678 -38.35 -22.53 25.37
N PRO A 679 -38.01 -22.37 26.67
CA PRO A 679 -36.79 -22.94 27.23
C PRO A 679 -36.82 -24.47 27.30
N ARG A 680 -35.64 -25.09 27.39
CA ARG A 680 -35.47 -26.57 27.42
C ARG A 680 -36.23 -27.25 28.56
N ALA A 681 -36.45 -26.56 29.68
CA ALA A 681 -37.27 -27.07 30.78
C ALA A 681 -38.72 -27.34 30.35
N ARG A 682 -39.34 -26.41 29.60
CA ARG A 682 -40.71 -26.56 29.09
C ARG A 682 -40.81 -27.67 28.07
N VAL A 683 -39.79 -27.87 27.25
CA VAL A 683 -39.74 -29.02 26.33
C VAL A 683 -39.83 -30.34 27.08
N ARG A 684 -39.09 -30.51 28.19
CA ARG A 684 -39.18 -31.76 28.99
C ARG A 684 -40.59 -32.02 29.50
N GLU A 685 -41.30 -30.96 29.91
CA GLU A 685 -42.71 -31.08 30.33
C GLU A 685 -43.63 -31.52 29.18
N LEU A 686 -43.45 -30.93 27.99
CA LEU A 686 -44.23 -31.32 26.79
C LEU A 686 -43.96 -32.77 26.39
N LEU A 687 -42.70 -33.20 26.38
CA LEU A 687 -42.31 -34.58 26.07
C LEU A 687 -42.85 -35.59 27.09
N ALA A 688 -42.94 -35.21 28.37
CA ALA A 688 -43.52 -36.04 29.41
C ALA A 688 -45.06 -36.10 29.31
N ALA A 689 -45.70 -35.01 28.89
CA ALA A 689 -47.16 -34.89 28.81
C ALA A 689 -47.76 -35.49 27.52
N VAL A 690 -46.99 -35.54 26.42
CA VAL A 690 -47.48 -35.95 25.10
C VAL A 690 -46.68 -37.17 24.60
N PRO A 691 -47.25 -38.38 24.70
CA PRO A 691 -46.63 -39.58 24.16
C PRO A 691 -46.39 -39.47 22.64
N GLY A 692 -45.23 -39.96 22.17
CA GLY A 692 -44.89 -39.94 20.74
C GLY A 692 -44.33 -38.61 20.21
N LEU A 693 -44.11 -37.63 21.09
CA LEU A 693 -43.39 -36.39 20.78
C LEU A 693 -41.89 -36.56 21.10
N GLU A 694 -41.03 -36.14 20.18
CA GLU A 694 -39.57 -36.14 20.32
C GLU A 694 -38.98 -34.74 20.08
N LEU A 695 -37.83 -34.47 20.71
CA LEU A 695 -37.06 -33.25 20.44
C LEU A 695 -36.21 -33.46 19.18
N ALA A 696 -36.58 -32.77 18.11
CA ALA A 696 -35.93 -32.91 16.81
C ALA A 696 -34.74 -31.95 16.64
N VAL A 697 -34.86 -30.70 17.08
CA VAL A 697 -33.83 -29.67 16.89
C VAL A 697 -33.73 -28.75 18.11
N VAL A 698 -32.51 -28.40 18.51
CA VAL A 698 -32.18 -27.36 19.49
C VAL A 698 -31.49 -26.22 18.75
N ASN A 699 -32.20 -25.11 18.52
CA ASN A 699 -31.68 -23.95 17.77
C ASN A 699 -31.07 -22.87 18.67
N GLY A 700 -31.35 -22.90 19.98
CA GLY A 700 -30.83 -21.95 20.96
C GLY A 700 -31.44 -22.19 22.34
N ALA A 701 -31.21 -21.28 23.29
CA ALA A 701 -31.70 -21.41 24.66
C ALA A 701 -33.24 -21.49 24.78
N THR A 702 -33.94 -20.76 23.91
CA THR A 702 -35.41 -20.62 23.92
C THR A 702 -36.05 -20.94 22.57
N HIS A 703 -35.37 -21.66 21.67
CA HIS A 703 -35.91 -22.02 20.35
C HIS A 703 -35.65 -23.49 20.06
N GLN A 704 -36.72 -24.28 20.05
CA GLN A 704 -36.69 -25.75 19.96
C GLN A 704 -37.64 -26.20 18.84
N VAL A 705 -37.38 -27.35 18.23
CA VAL A 705 -38.31 -27.97 17.28
C VAL A 705 -38.68 -29.36 17.79
N LEU A 706 -39.97 -29.61 17.91
CA LEU A 706 -40.54 -30.89 18.33
C LEU A 706 -41.15 -31.59 17.12
N GLY A 707 -40.99 -32.91 17.04
CA GLY A 707 -41.53 -33.74 15.96
C GLY A 707 -42.24 -34.98 16.53
N GLY A 708 -43.21 -35.48 15.79
CA GLY A 708 -43.97 -36.69 16.18
C GLY A 708 -45.07 -36.98 15.18
N THR A 709 -46.03 -37.81 15.57
CA THR A 709 -47.25 -38.00 14.76
C THR A 709 -48.04 -36.68 14.70
N PRO A 710 -48.88 -36.47 13.67
CA PRO A 710 -49.72 -35.27 13.58
C PRO A 710 -50.51 -35.00 14.87
N GLU A 711 -51.06 -36.04 15.49
CA GLU A 711 -51.86 -35.95 16.71
C GLU A 711 -51.00 -35.50 17.92
N ALA A 712 -49.78 -36.03 18.04
CA ALA A 712 -48.86 -35.63 19.10
C ALA A 712 -48.44 -34.16 18.95
N VAL A 713 -48.18 -33.70 17.72
CA VAL A 713 -47.83 -32.30 17.46
C VAL A 713 -49.02 -31.37 17.72
N ASP A 714 -50.23 -31.76 17.35
CA ASP A 714 -51.43 -30.97 17.64
C ASP A 714 -51.72 -30.88 19.15
N ALA A 715 -51.50 -31.96 19.90
CA ALA A 715 -51.56 -31.94 21.37
C ALA A 715 -50.53 -30.99 21.98
N ALA A 716 -49.28 -31.02 21.48
CA ALA A 716 -48.23 -30.09 21.92
C ALA A 716 -48.60 -28.63 21.63
N ARG A 717 -49.16 -28.34 20.44
CA ARG A 717 -49.65 -27.01 20.07
C ARG A 717 -50.77 -26.53 20.98
N ALA A 718 -51.72 -27.39 21.32
CA ALA A 718 -52.81 -27.05 22.23
C ALA A 718 -52.28 -26.68 23.62
N LEU A 719 -51.27 -27.41 24.13
CA LEU A 719 -50.63 -27.11 25.41
C LEU A 719 -49.83 -25.80 25.39
N LEU A 720 -49.11 -25.52 24.30
CA LEU A 720 -48.39 -24.26 24.10
C LEU A 720 -49.38 -23.08 24.03
N ALA A 721 -50.46 -23.23 23.24
CA ALA A 721 -51.51 -22.23 23.10
C ALA A 721 -52.23 -21.93 24.42
N ALA A 722 -52.57 -22.98 25.19
CA ALA A 722 -53.24 -22.84 26.49
C ALA A 722 -52.40 -22.05 27.52
N ARG A 723 -51.07 -21.98 27.31
CA ARG A 723 -50.12 -21.27 28.16
C ARG A 723 -49.68 -19.92 27.58
N GLY A 724 -50.20 -19.53 26.41
CA GLY A 724 -49.82 -18.30 25.72
C GLY A 724 -48.38 -18.32 25.18
N GLU A 725 -47.80 -19.50 24.96
CA GLU A 725 -46.42 -19.66 24.49
C GLU A 725 -46.39 -19.63 22.95
N ALA A 726 -45.43 -18.89 22.38
CA ALA A 726 -45.31 -18.73 20.95
C ALA A 726 -44.81 -20.03 20.29
N TYR A 727 -45.43 -20.38 19.16
CA TYR A 727 -45.04 -21.54 18.34
C TYR A 727 -45.39 -21.31 16.87
N GLU A 728 -44.77 -22.09 15.99
CA GLU A 728 -44.99 -22.09 14.55
C GLU A 728 -45.00 -23.53 14.01
N VAL A 729 -46.00 -23.88 13.20
CA VAL A 729 -46.06 -25.20 12.54
C VAL A 729 -45.15 -25.18 11.33
N LEU A 730 -44.26 -26.17 11.23
CA LEU A 730 -43.37 -26.26 10.10
C LEU A 730 -44.09 -26.90 8.91
N PRO A 731 -43.96 -26.36 7.68
CA PRO A 731 -44.64 -26.87 6.49
C PRO A 731 -43.94 -28.13 5.94
N VAL A 732 -43.86 -29.16 6.77
CA VAL A 732 -43.28 -30.48 6.46
C VAL A 732 -44.33 -31.57 6.68
N ASP A 733 -44.20 -32.68 5.97
CA ASP A 733 -45.08 -33.84 6.04
C ASP A 733 -44.42 -35.06 6.71
N ARG A 734 -43.20 -34.87 7.23
CA ARG A 734 -42.41 -35.87 7.96
C ARG A 734 -41.83 -35.24 9.22
N ALA A 735 -41.70 -36.05 10.28
CA ALA A 735 -41.06 -35.64 11.52
C ALA A 735 -39.56 -35.98 11.49
N PHE A 736 -38.74 -35.07 10.95
CA PHE A 736 -37.29 -35.28 10.86
C PHE A 736 -36.63 -35.38 12.23
N HIS A 737 -35.53 -36.11 12.35
CA HIS A 737 -34.79 -36.33 13.60
C HIS A 737 -35.61 -37.04 14.71
N THR A 738 -36.53 -37.92 14.32
CA THR A 738 -37.38 -38.70 15.24
C THR A 738 -37.43 -40.19 14.83
N ALA A 739 -38.01 -41.04 15.67
CA ALA A 739 -38.19 -42.48 15.42
C ALA A 739 -39.03 -42.77 14.17
N LEU A 740 -39.87 -41.82 13.75
CA LEU A 740 -40.70 -41.98 12.55
C LEU A 740 -39.88 -42.11 11.26
N LEU A 741 -38.59 -41.77 11.30
CA LEU A 741 -37.64 -42.00 10.20
C LEU A 741 -37.02 -43.40 10.20
N ASP A 742 -37.07 -44.16 11.28
CA ASP A 742 -36.32 -45.43 11.41
C ASP A 742 -36.52 -46.40 10.22
N PRO A 743 -37.73 -46.58 9.65
CA PRO A 743 -37.91 -47.42 8.46
C PRO A 743 -37.16 -46.92 7.23
N ALA A 744 -37.09 -45.60 7.03
CA ALA A 744 -36.33 -45.00 5.92
C ALA A 744 -34.82 -45.08 6.16
N LEU A 745 -34.40 -45.05 7.43
CA LEU A 745 -32.99 -45.04 7.81
C LEU A 745 -32.31 -46.40 7.66
N GLU A 746 -33.07 -47.49 7.77
CA GLU A 746 -32.56 -48.84 7.48
C GLU A 746 -32.13 -48.97 6.01
N ASP A 747 -32.98 -48.55 5.08
CA ASP A 747 -32.67 -48.49 3.65
C ASP A 747 -31.58 -47.45 3.35
N PHE A 748 -31.59 -46.30 4.04
CA PHE A 748 -30.59 -45.26 3.83
C PHE A 748 -29.18 -45.71 4.23
N ARG A 749 -29.05 -46.53 5.27
CA ARG A 749 -27.77 -47.12 5.68
C ARG A 749 -27.14 -47.94 4.55
N VAL A 750 -27.95 -48.71 3.81
CA VAL A 750 -27.50 -49.50 2.65
C VAL A 750 -26.96 -48.60 1.53
N LEU A 751 -27.52 -47.40 1.35
CA LEU A 751 -26.99 -46.42 0.40
C LEU A 751 -25.70 -45.80 0.92
N ALA A 752 -25.66 -45.40 2.20
CA ALA A 752 -24.49 -44.79 2.82
C ALA A 752 -23.26 -45.73 2.83
N ASP A 753 -23.46 -47.03 3.03
CA ASP A 753 -22.39 -48.05 3.00
C ASP A 753 -21.74 -48.21 1.62
N LYS A 754 -22.40 -47.78 0.54
CA LYS A 754 -21.88 -47.86 -0.84
C LYS A 754 -21.06 -46.65 -1.24
N VAL A 755 -21.10 -45.57 -0.47
CA VAL A 755 -20.42 -44.32 -0.79
C VAL A 755 -19.01 -44.32 -0.20
N GLU A 756 -18.04 -43.87 -0.98
CA GLU A 756 -16.68 -43.69 -0.48
C GLU A 756 -16.58 -42.44 0.41
N LEU A 757 -16.58 -42.64 1.73
CA LEU A 757 -16.36 -41.58 2.71
C LEU A 757 -14.86 -41.38 2.93
N ARG A 758 -14.36 -40.15 2.82
CA ARG A 758 -12.93 -39.82 2.91
C ARG A 758 -12.58 -39.04 4.19
N PRO A 759 -11.30 -39.03 4.62
CA PRO A 759 -10.86 -38.15 5.70
C PRO A 759 -11.08 -36.66 5.36
N LEU A 760 -11.47 -35.86 6.35
CA LEU A 760 -11.68 -34.42 6.18
C LEU A 760 -10.37 -33.67 5.90
N HIS A 761 -10.42 -32.62 5.08
CA HIS A 761 -9.35 -31.62 4.96
C HIS A 761 -9.66 -30.31 5.70
N THR A 762 -10.91 -30.10 6.13
CA THR A 762 -11.37 -28.93 6.87
C THR A 762 -12.13 -29.38 8.12
N GLU A 763 -11.96 -28.67 9.25
CA GLU A 763 -12.66 -29.00 10.47
C GLU A 763 -14.19 -28.90 10.29
N PHE A 764 -14.92 -29.90 10.77
CA PHE A 764 -16.37 -29.98 10.72
C PHE A 764 -16.95 -29.90 12.13
N VAL A 765 -17.85 -28.95 12.38
CA VAL A 765 -18.58 -28.87 13.65
C VAL A 765 -19.85 -29.68 13.52
N ASP A 766 -19.90 -30.77 14.26
CA ASP A 766 -20.95 -31.79 14.19
C ASP A 766 -22.28 -31.25 14.72
N GLY A 767 -23.31 -31.30 13.88
CA GLY A 767 -24.65 -30.82 14.21
C GLY A 767 -25.40 -31.67 15.23
N ILE A 768 -24.86 -32.83 15.66
CA ILE A 768 -25.48 -33.69 16.66
C ILE A 768 -25.25 -33.15 18.09
N ASP A 769 -24.04 -32.68 18.38
CA ASP A 769 -23.61 -32.33 19.74
C ASP A 769 -22.59 -31.17 19.82
N GLY A 770 -22.28 -30.51 18.69
CA GLY A 770 -21.30 -29.42 18.62
C GLY A 770 -19.84 -29.87 18.65
N THR A 771 -19.55 -31.17 18.61
CA THR A 771 -18.17 -31.68 18.60
C THR A 771 -17.42 -31.22 17.35
N VAL A 772 -16.20 -30.71 17.52
CA VAL A 772 -15.31 -30.40 16.39
C VAL A 772 -14.62 -31.69 15.93
N ARG A 773 -14.93 -32.11 14.70
CA ARG A 773 -14.21 -33.17 14.00
C ARG A 773 -13.00 -32.55 13.30
N PRO A 774 -11.76 -32.96 13.65
CA PRO A 774 -10.56 -32.38 13.09
C PRO A 774 -10.34 -32.82 11.63
N ALA A 775 -9.47 -32.10 10.92
CA ALA A 775 -8.92 -32.61 9.66
C ALA A 775 -8.27 -33.99 9.88
N GLY A 776 -8.50 -34.92 8.96
CA GLY A 776 -8.11 -36.32 9.05
C GLY A 776 -9.15 -37.25 9.69
N TRP A 777 -10.18 -36.73 10.36
CA TRP A 777 -11.30 -37.56 10.80
C TRP A 777 -12.08 -38.09 9.60
N ARG A 778 -12.59 -39.32 9.64
CA ARG A 778 -13.36 -39.93 8.56
C ARG A 778 -14.76 -40.29 9.09
N PRO A 779 -15.86 -39.76 8.51
CA PRO A 779 -17.19 -40.22 8.84
C PRO A 779 -17.42 -41.65 8.34
N ASP A 780 -18.36 -42.35 8.96
CA ASP A 780 -18.87 -43.65 8.49
C ASP A 780 -20.38 -43.57 8.22
N ALA A 781 -20.95 -44.64 7.65
CA ALA A 781 -22.38 -44.71 7.39
C ALA A 781 -23.22 -44.59 8.69
N ALA A 782 -22.71 -45.13 9.80
CA ALA A 782 -23.37 -45.02 11.10
C ALA A 782 -23.51 -43.57 11.56
N HIS A 783 -22.48 -42.74 11.33
CA HIS A 783 -22.52 -41.31 11.60
C HIS A 783 -23.58 -40.60 10.74
N LEU A 784 -23.68 -40.90 9.45
CA LEU A 784 -24.67 -40.28 8.56
C LEU A 784 -26.12 -40.65 8.94
N VAL A 785 -26.34 -41.91 9.32
CA VAL A 785 -27.64 -42.37 9.83
C VAL A 785 -27.96 -41.71 11.17
N ALA A 786 -26.99 -41.66 12.09
CA ALA A 786 -27.14 -41.00 13.38
C ALA A 786 -27.46 -39.50 13.21
N GLN A 787 -26.84 -38.83 12.25
CA GLN A 787 -27.09 -37.42 11.93
C GLN A 787 -28.52 -37.17 11.47
N ALA A 788 -29.14 -38.11 10.76
CA ALA A 788 -30.53 -38.00 10.33
C ALA A 788 -31.55 -38.39 11.41
N ARG A 789 -31.13 -39.19 12.41
CA ARG A 789 -31.99 -39.74 13.47
C ARG A 789 -31.98 -38.95 14.78
N ARG A 790 -30.79 -38.53 15.23
CA ARG A 790 -30.58 -37.88 16.53
C ARG A 790 -31.03 -36.42 16.46
N THR A 791 -31.36 -35.85 17.62
CA THR A 791 -31.61 -34.42 17.76
C THR A 791 -30.47 -33.60 17.14
N ALA A 792 -30.79 -32.66 16.27
CA ALA A 792 -29.82 -31.69 15.75
C ALA A 792 -29.63 -30.56 16.78
N ASP A 793 -28.49 -30.52 17.45
CA ASP A 793 -28.16 -29.52 18.47
C ASP A 793 -27.33 -28.36 17.88
N PHE A 794 -28.01 -27.47 17.16
CA PHE A 794 -27.37 -26.29 16.57
C PHE A 794 -26.97 -25.26 17.63
N ALA A 795 -27.59 -25.26 18.81
CA ALA A 795 -27.12 -24.44 19.93
C ALA A 795 -25.69 -24.83 20.35
N ALA A 796 -25.41 -26.13 20.47
CA ALA A 796 -24.05 -26.61 20.75
C ALA A 796 -23.05 -26.24 19.63
N VAL A 797 -23.49 -26.25 18.36
CA VAL A 797 -22.68 -25.73 17.24
C VAL A 797 -22.34 -24.26 17.46
N LEU A 798 -23.33 -23.42 17.78
CA LEU A 798 -23.11 -21.98 18.01
C LEU A 798 -22.18 -21.72 19.20
N ASP A 799 -22.33 -22.47 20.29
CA ASP A 799 -21.43 -22.38 21.45
C ASP A 799 -19.98 -22.68 21.04
N ARG A 800 -19.78 -23.67 20.16
CA ARG A 800 -18.45 -24.04 19.65
C ARG A 800 -17.85 -23.00 18.70
N LEU A 801 -18.70 -22.23 18.02
CA LEU A 801 -18.34 -21.16 17.11
C LEU A 801 -18.16 -19.81 17.81
N ALA A 802 -18.46 -19.71 19.11
CA ALA A 802 -18.19 -18.51 19.90
C ALA A 802 -16.72 -18.06 19.75
N GLY A 803 -16.52 -16.76 19.50
CA GLY A 803 -15.21 -16.19 19.19
C GLY A 803 -14.82 -16.24 17.71
N SER A 804 -15.59 -16.89 16.83
CA SER A 804 -15.41 -16.80 15.38
C SER A 804 -15.96 -15.46 14.88
N PRO A 805 -15.12 -14.55 14.33
CA PRO A 805 -15.56 -13.20 14.01
C PRO A 805 -16.44 -13.13 12.75
N LEU A 806 -16.36 -14.15 11.87
CA LEU A 806 -16.95 -14.12 10.53
C LEU A 806 -17.60 -15.46 10.18
N LEU A 807 -18.88 -15.43 9.86
CA LEU A 807 -19.69 -16.59 9.46
C LEU A 807 -20.43 -16.28 8.15
N LEU A 808 -20.49 -17.28 7.27
CA LEU A 808 -21.13 -17.19 5.96
C LEU A 808 -22.22 -18.26 5.86
N GLU A 809 -23.48 -17.86 5.69
CA GLU A 809 -24.59 -18.80 5.53
C GLU A 809 -24.84 -19.13 4.05
N LEU A 810 -24.68 -20.41 3.72
CA LEU A 810 -24.95 -21.01 2.42
C LEU A 810 -26.33 -21.65 2.44
N GLY A 811 -27.20 -21.13 1.60
CA GLY A 811 -28.60 -21.52 1.49
C GLY A 811 -29.43 -20.52 0.70
N PRO A 812 -30.71 -20.85 0.43
CA PRO A 812 -31.64 -19.98 -0.30
C PRO A 812 -32.18 -18.84 0.57
N SER A 813 -32.01 -18.89 1.89
CA SER A 813 -32.57 -17.94 2.85
C SER A 813 -31.53 -17.51 3.90
N ALA A 814 -31.97 -16.86 4.99
CA ALA A 814 -31.09 -16.31 6.04
C ALA A 814 -31.48 -16.80 7.44
N VAL A 815 -31.90 -18.06 7.55
CA VAL A 815 -32.45 -18.63 8.78
C VAL A 815 -31.36 -18.77 9.84
N LEU A 816 -30.20 -19.32 9.48
CA LEU A 816 -29.09 -19.49 10.42
C LEU A 816 -28.50 -18.14 10.83
N THR A 817 -28.48 -17.15 9.93
CA THR A 817 -28.07 -15.78 10.23
C THR A 817 -28.90 -15.20 11.38
N GLY A 818 -30.23 -15.41 11.37
CA GLY A 818 -31.10 -14.99 12.46
C GLY A 818 -30.81 -15.69 13.78
N LEU A 819 -30.44 -16.98 13.75
CA LEU A 819 -30.04 -17.74 14.94
C LEU A 819 -28.69 -17.26 15.50
N VAL A 820 -27.70 -17.10 14.61
CA VAL A 820 -26.36 -16.61 14.97
C VAL A 820 -26.46 -15.23 15.61
N ARG A 821 -27.20 -14.28 15.03
CA ARG A 821 -27.34 -12.93 15.61
C ARG A 821 -27.91 -12.92 17.03
N ARG A 822 -28.75 -13.90 17.38
CA ARG A 822 -29.32 -14.04 18.73
C ARG A 822 -28.35 -14.67 19.72
N ALA A 823 -27.56 -15.66 19.28
CA ALA A 823 -26.65 -16.40 20.14
C ALA A 823 -25.26 -15.75 20.26
N LEU A 824 -24.77 -15.16 19.18
CA LEU A 824 -23.44 -14.59 19.00
C LEU A 824 -23.58 -13.15 18.45
N PRO A 825 -24.01 -12.18 19.28
CA PRO A 825 -24.28 -10.81 18.82
C PRO A 825 -23.05 -10.10 18.25
N ASP A 826 -21.84 -10.47 18.70
CA ASP A 826 -20.59 -9.87 18.25
C ASP A 826 -20.04 -10.47 16.95
N ALA A 827 -20.65 -11.56 16.45
CA ALA A 827 -20.20 -12.24 15.25
C ALA A 827 -20.85 -11.65 13.99
N VAL A 828 -20.04 -11.40 12.95
CA VAL A 828 -20.56 -10.99 11.64
C VAL A 828 -21.04 -12.24 10.90
N CYS A 829 -22.35 -12.42 10.81
CA CYS A 829 -22.97 -13.48 10.03
C CYS A 829 -23.73 -12.92 8.83
N VAL A 830 -23.37 -13.37 7.63
CA VAL A 830 -23.96 -12.89 6.37
C VAL A 830 -24.50 -14.01 5.50
N PRO A 831 -25.72 -13.87 4.94
CA PRO A 831 -26.31 -14.85 4.03
C PRO A 831 -25.85 -14.59 2.58
N THR A 832 -25.57 -15.68 1.87
CA THR A 832 -25.10 -15.64 0.48
C THR A 832 -26.17 -15.27 -0.54
N ARG A 833 -27.46 -15.33 -0.16
CA ARG A 833 -28.59 -14.88 -1.01
C ARG A 833 -28.49 -13.39 -1.41
N GLN A 834 -27.73 -12.58 -0.68
CA GLN A 834 -27.40 -11.19 -1.01
C GLN A 834 -25.90 -11.12 -1.26
N TRP A 835 -25.44 -11.77 -2.32
CA TRP A 835 -24.02 -12.06 -2.54
C TRP A 835 -23.14 -10.80 -2.58
N GLU A 836 -23.61 -9.68 -3.13
CA GLU A 836 -22.90 -8.39 -3.12
C GLU A 836 -22.64 -7.90 -1.68
N ARG A 837 -23.65 -8.00 -0.80
CA ARG A 837 -23.51 -7.63 0.61
C ARG A 837 -22.62 -8.62 1.36
N ALA A 838 -22.66 -9.89 1.00
CA ALA A 838 -21.73 -10.87 1.55
C ALA A 838 -20.28 -10.53 1.15
N VAL A 839 -20.01 -10.16 -0.11
CA VAL A 839 -18.69 -9.66 -0.55
C VAL A 839 -18.28 -8.44 0.28
N ALA A 840 -19.17 -7.45 0.42
CA ALA A 840 -18.90 -6.24 1.20
C ALA A 840 -18.53 -6.55 2.66
N ALA A 841 -19.31 -7.39 3.33
CA ALA A 841 -19.08 -7.77 4.72
C ALA A 841 -17.84 -8.63 4.92
N LEU A 842 -17.57 -9.58 4.03
CA LEU A 842 -16.35 -10.39 4.08
C LEU A 842 -15.12 -9.51 3.88
N HIS A 843 -15.13 -8.61 2.89
CA HIS A 843 -14.03 -7.69 2.63
C HIS A 843 -13.78 -6.74 3.81
N CYS A 844 -14.82 -6.07 4.33
CA CYS A 844 -14.70 -5.19 5.50
C CYS A 844 -14.34 -5.96 6.78
N GLY A 845 -14.72 -7.24 6.87
CA GLY A 845 -14.38 -8.16 7.94
C GLY A 845 -12.98 -8.76 7.85
N GLY A 846 -12.19 -8.42 6.83
CA GLY A 846 -10.78 -8.83 6.70
C GLY A 846 -10.52 -10.12 5.90
N ALA A 847 -11.51 -10.65 5.19
CA ALA A 847 -11.31 -11.77 4.27
C ALA A 847 -10.69 -11.29 2.94
N GLY A 848 -9.86 -12.13 2.30
CA GLY A 848 -9.24 -11.86 1.00
C GLY A 848 -10.18 -12.22 -0.14
N VAL A 849 -10.93 -11.21 -0.61
CA VAL A 849 -11.76 -11.35 -1.80
C VAL A 849 -10.88 -11.25 -3.05
N ASP A 850 -10.97 -12.26 -3.93
CA ASP A 850 -10.45 -12.19 -5.28
C ASP A 850 -11.36 -11.32 -6.15
N TRP A 851 -11.04 -10.02 -6.15
CA TRP A 851 -11.73 -9.02 -6.93
C TRP A 851 -11.56 -9.22 -8.45
N ALA A 852 -10.48 -9.86 -8.90
CA ALA A 852 -10.26 -10.11 -10.32
C ALA A 852 -11.20 -11.21 -10.82
N ALA A 853 -11.35 -12.29 -10.04
CA ALA A 853 -12.36 -13.31 -10.30
C ALA A 853 -13.79 -12.72 -10.28
N LEU A 854 -14.07 -11.77 -9.37
CA LEU A 854 -15.37 -11.09 -9.32
C LEU A 854 -15.63 -10.18 -10.53
N LEU A 855 -14.58 -9.57 -11.10
CA LEU A 855 -14.66 -8.68 -12.25
C LEU A 855 -14.53 -9.40 -13.59
N ASP A 856 -14.39 -10.73 -13.59
CA ASP A 856 -14.32 -11.50 -14.81
C ASP A 856 -15.53 -11.19 -15.70
N ARG A 857 -15.24 -10.86 -16.97
CA ARG A 857 -16.19 -10.46 -18.02
C ARG A 857 -16.94 -9.12 -17.81
N CYS A 858 -16.60 -8.31 -16.81
CA CYS A 858 -17.23 -6.98 -16.61
C CYS A 858 -16.67 -5.88 -17.52
N GLY A 859 -15.49 -6.07 -18.14
CA GLY A 859 -14.95 -5.17 -19.18
C GLY A 859 -14.50 -3.77 -18.72
N GLY A 860 -14.25 -3.56 -17.42
CA GLY A 860 -13.83 -2.26 -16.89
C GLY A 860 -12.34 -1.94 -17.12
N ARG A 861 -12.05 -0.65 -17.25
CA ARG A 861 -10.70 -0.07 -17.40
C ARG A 861 -10.24 0.59 -16.11
N ARG A 862 -8.93 0.81 -15.99
CA ARG A 862 -8.37 1.66 -14.94
C ARG A 862 -8.52 3.12 -15.36
N VAL A 863 -9.17 3.93 -14.54
CA VAL A 863 -9.42 5.37 -14.81
C VAL A 863 -8.86 6.26 -13.70
N ARG A 864 -8.61 7.53 -14.03
CA ARG A 864 -8.20 8.53 -13.03
C ARG A 864 -9.31 8.75 -12.01
N LEU A 865 -9.00 8.49 -10.75
CA LEU A 865 -9.82 8.78 -9.57
C LEU A 865 -8.97 9.56 -8.55
N PRO A 866 -9.58 10.24 -7.55
CA PRO A 866 -8.82 10.86 -6.47
C PRO A 866 -7.84 9.89 -5.84
N THR A 867 -6.68 10.40 -5.45
CA THR A 867 -5.62 9.64 -4.79
C THR A 867 -5.74 9.74 -3.26
N TYR A 868 -4.97 8.93 -2.56
CA TYR A 868 -5.02 8.75 -1.12
C TYR A 868 -4.80 10.07 -0.35
N PRO A 869 -5.69 10.43 0.58
CA PRO A 869 -5.54 11.63 1.40
C PRO A 869 -4.62 11.36 2.60
N PHE A 870 -3.31 11.51 2.40
CA PHE A 870 -2.31 11.38 3.46
C PHE A 870 -2.66 12.20 4.71
N GLN A 871 -2.57 11.58 5.88
CA GLN A 871 -2.81 12.22 7.18
C GLN A 871 -1.50 12.82 7.69
N ARG A 872 -1.11 13.93 7.07
CA ARG A 872 0.19 14.55 7.31
C ARG A 872 0.30 15.10 8.73
N ARG A 873 1.47 14.86 9.31
CA ARG A 873 1.93 15.50 10.55
C ARG A 873 3.23 16.24 10.28
N SER A 874 3.50 17.27 11.07
CA SER A 874 4.76 18.01 10.98
C SER A 874 5.92 17.14 11.44
N HIS A 875 6.90 16.95 10.57
CA HIS A 875 8.17 16.29 10.84
C HIS A 875 9.31 17.24 10.44
N TRP A 876 9.88 17.91 11.44
CA TRP A 876 10.89 18.95 11.24
C TRP A 876 11.88 19.02 12.40
N ARG A 877 13.15 19.34 12.10
CA ARG A 877 14.19 19.60 13.09
C ARG A 877 14.83 20.96 12.85
N GLY A 878 14.78 21.83 13.86
CA GLY A 878 15.22 23.22 13.80
C GLY A 878 14.05 24.21 13.86
N PRO A 879 14.28 25.52 13.60
CA PRO A 879 13.21 26.51 13.59
C PRO A 879 12.15 26.12 12.55
N ALA A 880 10.88 26.30 12.92
CA ALA A 880 9.75 25.94 12.06
C ALA A 880 9.91 26.58 10.66
N PRO A 881 9.60 25.85 9.58
CA PRO A 881 9.69 26.41 8.25
C PRO A 881 8.78 27.63 8.13
N TYR A 882 9.21 28.64 7.37
CA TYR A 882 8.37 29.80 7.12
C TYR A 882 7.09 29.38 6.38
N THR A 883 5.94 29.68 6.98
CA THR A 883 4.62 29.50 6.37
C THR A 883 4.09 30.87 5.94
N ALA A 884 3.74 31.02 4.67
CA ALA A 884 3.11 32.25 4.19
C ALA A 884 1.76 32.45 4.91
N PRO A 885 1.40 33.67 5.33
CA PRO A 885 0.08 33.93 5.91
C PRO A 885 -1.02 33.64 4.88
N ALA A 886 -2.05 32.89 5.29
CA ALA A 886 -3.21 32.61 4.44
C ALA A 886 -3.97 33.90 4.08
N PRO A 887 -4.65 33.98 2.92
CA PRO A 887 -5.63 35.03 2.68
C PRO A 887 -6.70 35.00 3.80
N PRO A 888 -7.17 36.16 4.28
CA PRO A 888 -7.95 36.24 5.51
C PRO A 888 -9.28 35.49 5.38
N ALA A 889 -9.44 34.41 6.15
CA ALA A 889 -10.72 33.77 6.42
C ALA A 889 -11.46 34.55 7.53
N PRO A 890 -12.80 34.61 7.52
CA PRO A 890 -13.58 35.29 8.54
C PRO A 890 -13.33 34.66 9.92
N LEU A 891 -13.00 35.52 10.89
CA LEU A 891 -12.62 35.18 12.26
C LEU A 891 -13.74 34.43 12.99
N MET A 892 -13.48 33.17 13.37
CA MET A 892 -14.16 32.52 14.50
C MET A 892 -13.19 32.46 15.67
N GLU A 893 -13.57 33.09 16.78
CA GLU A 893 -12.82 33.08 18.04
C GLU A 893 -12.79 31.66 18.64
N GLN A 894 -11.57 31.16 18.92
CA GLN A 894 -11.36 30.01 19.78
C GLN A 894 -11.12 30.48 21.24
N PRO A 895 -11.66 29.77 22.25
CA PRO A 895 -11.44 30.11 23.65
C PRO A 895 -10.05 29.67 24.16
N ALA A 896 -9.55 30.44 25.13
CA ALA A 896 -8.20 30.39 25.67
C ALA A 896 -7.83 29.07 26.39
N PRO A 897 -6.54 28.66 26.36
CA PRO A 897 -6.04 27.49 27.07
C PRO A 897 -5.93 27.75 28.58
N ILE A 898 -6.50 26.86 29.39
CA ILE A 898 -6.34 26.88 30.85
C ILE A 898 -5.12 26.01 31.19
N GLY A 899 -4.06 26.66 31.67
CA GLY A 899 -2.85 26.02 32.18
C GLY A 899 -3.05 25.47 33.58
N GLY A 900 -2.48 24.29 33.82
CA GLY A 900 -2.36 23.68 35.13
C GLY A 900 -1.23 22.65 35.12
N ALA A 901 0.00 23.10 35.28
CA ALA A 901 1.15 22.23 35.48
C ALA A 901 1.12 21.67 36.91
N ALA A 902 0.98 20.35 37.03
CA ALA A 902 1.19 19.64 38.30
C ALA A 902 2.66 19.16 38.38
N PRO A 903 3.32 19.27 39.55
CA PRO A 903 4.71 18.87 39.71
C PRO A 903 4.89 17.35 39.65
N SER A 904 5.86 16.89 38.87
CA SER A 904 6.29 15.48 38.82
C SER A 904 6.93 15.06 40.14
N PRO A 905 6.56 13.90 40.73
CA PRO A 905 7.26 13.37 41.88
C PRO A 905 8.55 12.67 41.44
N THR A 906 9.68 13.12 41.97
CA THR A 906 10.92 12.34 42.03
C THR A 906 10.65 11.09 42.86
N ARG A 907 10.61 9.91 42.23
CA ARG A 907 10.59 8.62 42.95
C ARG A 907 12.01 8.13 43.16
N SER A 908 12.28 7.79 44.41
CA SER A 908 13.50 7.15 44.88
C SER A 908 13.67 5.76 44.28
N THR A 909 14.90 5.45 43.91
CA THR A 909 15.43 4.10 43.67
C THR A 909 15.17 3.22 44.89
N GLU A 910 14.18 2.32 44.78
CA GLU A 910 14.10 0.98 45.37
C GLU A 910 12.65 0.49 45.25
N ASP A 911 12.25 -0.05 44.08
CA ASP A 911 11.06 -0.89 43.99
C ASP A 911 11.25 -1.96 42.90
N ARG A 912 10.94 -3.21 43.26
CA ARG A 912 11.16 -4.41 42.44
C ARG A 912 10.26 -4.37 41.19
N MET A 913 10.84 -4.71 40.04
CA MET A 913 10.19 -4.65 38.73
C MET A 913 8.99 -5.60 38.63
N THR A 914 7.78 -5.05 38.54
CA THR A 914 6.59 -5.78 38.07
C THR A 914 6.57 -5.80 36.54
N GLU A 915 5.99 -6.83 35.91
CA GLU A 915 5.89 -6.93 34.44
C GLU A 915 5.26 -5.67 33.81
N GLN A 916 4.31 -5.04 34.51
CA GLN A 916 3.72 -3.77 34.09
C GLN A 916 4.72 -2.60 34.12
N ALA A 917 5.61 -2.53 35.13
CA ALA A 917 6.65 -1.49 35.18
C ALA A 917 7.70 -1.66 34.07
N VAL A 918 8.01 -2.91 33.70
CA VAL A 918 8.87 -3.22 32.55
C VAL A 918 8.16 -2.80 31.26
N LEU A 919 6.87 -3.12 31.12
CA LEU A 919 6.08 -2.71 29.96
C LEU A 919 6.01 -1.19 29.82
N ASP A 920 5.69 -0.46 30.89
CA ASP A 920 5.62 1.00 30.86
C ASP A 920 6.96 1.60 30.42
N ARG A 921 8.08 1.01 30.86
CA ARG A 921 9.41 1.48 30.45
C ARG A 921 9.79 1.08 29.03
N VAL A 922 9.45 -0.13 28.58
CA VAL A 922 9.63 -0.55 27.17
C VAL A 922 8.81 0.36 26.25
N LEU A 923 7.57 0.70 26.62
CA LEU A 923 6.73 1.64 25.89
C LEU A 923 7.35 3.04 25.84
N GLU A 924 7.87 3.55 26.96
CA GLU A 924 8.53 4.85 27.02
C GLU A 924 9.79 4.90 26.15
N LEU A 925 10.64 3.87 26.22
CA LEU A 925 11.85 3.78 25.39
C LEU A 925 11.50 3.62 23.91
N THR A 926 10.48 2.83 23.59
CA THR A 926 9.96 2.69 22.22
C THR A 926 9.47 4.03 21.70
N ALA A 927 8.68 4.76 22.48
CA ALA A 927 8.17 6.09 22.12
C ALA A 927 9.33 7.05 21.84
N ARG A 928 10.33 7.10 22.72
CA ARG A 928 11.50 7.96 22.59
C ARG A 928 12.34 7.65 21.35
N HIS A 929 12.68 6.37 21.12
CA HIS A 929 13.55 5.96 20.00
C HIS A 929 12.87 6.10 18.64
N LEU A 930 11.54 5.91 18.60
CA LEU A 930 10.75 6.06 17.37
C LEU A 930 10.23 7.49 17.16
N GLY A 931 10.36 8.38 18.14
CA GLY A 931 9.82 9.74 18.06
C GLY A 931 8.29 9.79 18.10
N HIS A 932 7.66 8.82 18.77
CA HIS A 932 6.23 8.79 19.06
C HIS A 932 5.96 9.40 20.44
N ARG A 933 4.71 9.82 20.69
CA ARG A 933 4.27 10.08 22.07
C ARG A 933 4.02 8.76 22.82
N PRO A 934 4.16 8.71 24.15
CA PRO A 934 3.93 7.48 24.93
C PRO A 934 2.55 6.84 24.72
N ASP A 935 1.52 7.65 24.47
CA ASP A 935 0.15 7.21 24.20
C ASP A 935 -0.08 6.64 22.78
N GLU A 936 0.87 6.83 21.87
CA GLU A 936 0.78 6.38 20.47
C GLU A 936 1.41 4.99 20.25
N VAL A 937 2.17 4.50 21.22
CA VAL A 937 2.80 3.18 21.16
C VAL A 937 1.83 2.12 21.67
N GLY A 938 1.19 1.43 20.74
CA GLY A 938 0.36 0.27 21.08
C GLY A 938 1.23 -0.88 21.61
N ALA A 939 0.97 -1.34 22.83
CA ALA A 939 1.73 -2.42 23.47
C ALA A 939 1.76 -3.73 22.65
N ASP A 940 0.73 -3.97 21.84
CA ASP A 940 0.56 -5.16 21.02
C ASP A 940 0.88 -4.92 19.53
N ARG A 941 1.30 -3.70 19.15
CA ARG A 941 1.79 -3.42 17.79
C ARG A 941 3.21 -3.95 17.65
N THR A 942 3.52 -4.51 16.48
CA THR A 942 4.89 -4.93 16.20
C THR A 942 5.80 -3.72 16.07
N PHE A 943 7.08 -3.84 16.45
CA PHE A 943 8.02 -2.74 16.30
C PHE A 943 8.15 -2.27 14.85
N VAL A 944 8.20 -3.22 13.91
CA VAL A 944 8.18 -2.92 12.47
C VAL A 944 6.88 -2.20 12.07
N GLY A 945 5.74 -2.60 12.63
CA GLY A 945 4.44 -1.92 12.44
C GLY A 945 4.37 -0.52 13.07
N LEU A 946 5.24 -0.22 14.03
CA LEU A 946 5.45 1.13 14.59
C LEU A 946 6.48 1.95 13.80
N GLY A 947 7.02 1.40 12.71
CA GLY A 947 7.99 2.03 11.83
C GLY A 947 9.44 1.95 12.31
N ALA A 948 9.76 1.03 13.21
CA ALA A 948 11.12 0.84 13.70
C ALA A 948 12.02 0.23 12.62
N ASP A 949 13.14 0.89 12.32
CA ASP A 949 14.22 0.33 11.49
C ASP A 949 15.25 -0.46 12.32
N SER A 950 16.13 -1.22 11.65
CA SER A 950 17.16 -2.03 12.32
C SER A 950 18.12 -1.18 13.17
N LEU A 951 18.38 0.08 12.80
CA LEU A 951 19.29 0.97 13.52
C LEU A 951 18.66 1.48 14.83
N GLN A 952 17.38 1.87 14.78
CA GLN A 952 16.59 2.29 15.94
C GLN A 952 16.43 1.13 16.92
N LEU A 953 16.18 -0.07 16.41
CA LEU A 953 16.04 -1.26 17.25
C LEU A 953 17.34 -1.63 17.95
N ILE A 954 18.50 -1.52 17.27
CA ILE A 954 19.81 -1.73 17.91
C ILE A 954 20.02 -0.72 19.06
N GLY A 955 19.70 0.56 18.82
CA GLY A 955 19.82 1.60 19.84
C GLY A 955 18.90 1.34 21.05
N MET A 956 17.65 0.95 20.79
CA MET A 956 16.67 0.62 21.82
C MET A 956 17.08 -0.61 22.62
N VAL A 957 17.50 -1.70 21.97
CA VAL A 957 17.94 -2.94 22.64
C VAL A 957 19.14 -2.68 23.53
N ARG A 958 20.16 -1.96 23.04
CA ARG A 958 21.33 -1.58 23.87
C ARG A 958 20.93 -0.79 25.12
N GLN A 959 19.95 0.09 25.00
CA GLN A 959 19.45 0.86 26.14
C GLN A 959 18.63 0.00 27.11
N LEU A 960 17.84 -0.94 26.61
CA LEU A 960 17.12 -1.93 27.42
C LEU A 960 18.11 -2.85 28.18
N GLU A 961 19.15 -3.35 27.52
CA GLU A 961 20.21 -4.14 28.15
C GLU A 961 20.94 -3.34 29.24
N ALA A 962 21.29 -2.08 28.94
CA ALA A 962 21.96 -1.20 29.89
C ALA A 962 21.08 -0.84 31.11
N GLU A 963 19.77 -0.70 30.92
CA GLU A 963 18.84 -0.31 31.98
C GLU A 963 18.39 -1.48 32.86
N PHE A 964 18.21 -2.67 32.26
CA PHE A 964 17.70 -3.85 32.97
C PHE A 964 18.75 -4.92 33.29
N GLY A 965 19.98 -4.77 32.83
CA GLY A 965 21.08 -5.71 33.12
C GLY A 965 20.83 -7.13 32.62
N THR A 966 19.98 -7.30 31.61
CA THR A 966 19.63 -8.60 31.00
C THR A 966 20.24 -8.66 29.61
N GLU A 967 20.88 -9.78 29.26
CA GLU A 967 21.31 -10.02 27.87
C GLU A 967 20.07 -10.29 27.02
N ILE A 968 19.83 -9.44 26.02
CA ILE A 968 18.67 -9.53 25.14
C ILE A 968 19.18 -9.40 23.71
N SER A 969 19.13 -10.49 22.95
CA SER A 969 19.55 -10.47 21.56
C SER A 969 18.47 -9.84 20.67
N MET A 970 18.91 -9.22 19.56
CA MET A 970 18.00 -8.64 18.56
C MET A 970 17.01 -9.67 18.01
N ARG A 971 17.45 -10.93 17.86
CA ARG A 971 16.63 -12.04 17.38
C ARG A 971 15.43 -12.28 18.30
N GLU A 972 15.65 -12.25 19.61
CA GLU A 972 14.59 -12.46 20.60
C GLU A 972 13.57 -11.31 20.60
N VAL A 973 14.01 -10.07 20.38
CA VAL A 973 13.11 -8.90 20.30
C VAL A 973 12.32 -8.85 18.99
N LEU A 974 12.91 -9.26 17.87
CA LEU A 974 12.27 -9.15 16.54
C LEU A 974 11.51 -10.41 16.11
N GLU A 975 12.08 -11.60 16.31
CA GLU A 975 11.54 -12.85 15.79
C GLU A 975 10.66 -13.58 16.82
N GLU A 976 10.97 -13.44 18.12
CA GLU A 976 10.28 -14.18 19.19
C GLU A 976 9.24 -13.33 19.92
N ALA A 977 9.62 -12.13 20.37
CA ALA A 977 8.72 -11.20 21.05
C ALA A 977 7.92 -10.33 20.07
N GLY A 978 8.59 -9.59 19.18
CA GLY A 978 7.97 -8.81 18.11
C GLY A 978 7.19 -7.56 18.53
N THR A 979 6.74 -7.43 19.79
CA THR A 979 5.96 -6.29 20.31
C THR A 979 6.52 -5.74 21.63
N PRO A 980 6.20 -4.49 22.03
CA PRO A 980 6.56 -3.95 23.34
C PRO A 980 6.11 -4.84 24.51
N ARG A 981 4.89 -5.39 24.44
CA ARG A 981 4.34 -6.28 25.49
C ARG A 981 5.11 -7.58 25.61
N LEU A 982 5.37 -8.25 24.49
CA LEU A 982 6.09 -9.52 24.51
C LEU A 982 7.56 -9.31 24.89
N THR A 983 8.14 -8.15 24.56
CA THR A 983 9.50 -7.78 24.98
C THR A 983 9.56 -7.53 26.48
N ALA A 984 8.56 -6.85 27.03
CA ALA A 984 8.45 -6.65 28.48
C ALA A 984 8.28 -7.97 29.23
N ALA A 985 7.46 -8.90 28.71
CA ALA A 985 7.31 -10.24 29.25
C ALA A 985 8.62 -11.05 29.20
N LEU A 986 9.39 -10.94 28.11
CA LEU A 986 10.71 -11.56 27.98
C LEU A 986 11.71 -11.04 29.03
N ILE A 987 11.77 -9.73 29.22
CA ILE A 987 12.64 -9.08 30.20
C ILE A 987 12.23 -9.45 31.63
N ALA A 988 10.93 -9.37 31.94
CA ALA A 988 10.39 -9.73 33.25
C ALA A 988 10.61 -11.22 33.58
N GLY A 989 10.49 -12.11 32.58
CA GLY A 989 10.76 -13.54 32.72
C GLY A 989 12.23 -13.88 33.02
N ARG A 990 13.18 -13.04 32.57
CA ARG A 990 14.63 -13.20 32.84
C ARG A 990 15.08 -12.53 34.14
N ALA A 991 14.33 -11.55 34.63
CA ALA A 991 14.62 -10.83 35.87
C ALA A 991 14.12 -11.55 37.15
N ALA A 992 13.41 -12.67 37.04
CA ALA A 992 12.93 -13.44 38.19
C ALA A 992 13.96 -14.49 38.68
N PRO A 993 14.20 -14.65 40.01
CA PRO A 993 15.13 -15.66 40.51
C PRO A 993 14.57 -17.08 40.32
N ALA A 994 15.41 -17.96 39.78
CA ALA A 994 15.13 -19.38 39.65
C ALA A 994 14.81 -20.01 41.03
N THR A 995 13.57 -20.47 41.18
CA THR A 995 13.17 -21.31 42.33
C THR A 995 13.18 -22.77 41.89
N LEU A 996 14.24 -23.49 42.27
CA LEU A 996 14.23 -24.95 42.31
C LEU A 996 14.00 -25.39 43.75
N PRO A 997 13.06 -26.31 44.05
CA PRO A 997 12.93 -26.87 45.38
C PRO A 997 13.94 -28.02 45.53
N VAL A 998 14.92 -27.87 46.42
CA VAL A 998 15.70 -29.01 46.92
C VAL A 998 15.55 -29.08 48.44
N ALA A 999 15.09 -30.25 48.87
CA ALA A 999 14.89 -30.64 50.25
C ALA A 999 16.21 -30.66 51.04
N VAL A 1000 16.08 -30.42 52.33
CA VAL A 1000 17.13 -30.34 53.35
C VAL A 1000 17.82 -31.69 53.58
N ASP A 1001 19.14 -31.69 53.74
CA ASP A 1001 19.87 -32.66 54.57
C ASP A 1001 20.89 -31.92 55.48
N PRO A 1002 20.69 -31.89 56.82
CA PRO A 1002 21.50 -31.11 57.74
C PRO A 1002 22.55 -32.00 58.43
N ALA A 1003 23.68 -32.28 57.77
CA ALA A 1003 24.79 -32.96 58.42
C ALA A 1003 26.15 -32.74 57.73
N ARG A 1004 26.71 -31.53 57.80
CA ARG A 1004 28.19 -31.33 57.86
C ARG A 1004 28.57 -29.89 58.22
N VAL A 1005 28.12 -29.47 59.40
CA VAL A 1005 28.88 -28.50 60.20
C VAL A 1005 29.89 -29.31 61.03
N ALA A 1006 31.08 -28.74 61.23
CA ALA A 1006 32.18 -29.21 62.08
C ALA A 1006 33.28 -30.04 61.38
N ARG A 1007 34.22 -29.30 60.78
CA ARG A 1007 35.69 -29.44 60.85
C ARG A 1007 36.24 -28.29 60.01
N GLU A 1008 37.02 -27.34 60.48
CA GLU A 1008 37.69 -27.09 61.75
C GLU A 1008 37.98 -25.59 61.75
N GLN A 1009 37.69 -24.93 62.86
CA GLN A 1009 38.13 -23.57 63.14
C GLN A 1009 39.59 -23.61 63.59
N ALA A 1010 40.44 -22.78 62.97
CA ALA A 1010 41.57 -22.15 63.67
C ALA A 1010 41.92 -20.83 62.98
N SER A 1011 41.61 -19.75 63.68
CA SER A 1011 42.04 -18.36 63.53
C SER A 1011 43.56 -18.24 63.32
N VAL A 1012 44.08 -17.20 62.66
CA VAL A 1012 44.50 -15.94 63.32
C VAL A 1012 44.47 -14.75 62.34
N THR A 1013 43.92 -13.66 62.86
CA THR A 1013 43.79 -12.28 62.37
C THR A 1013 45.15 -11.57 62.21
N VAL A 1014 45.24 -10.56 61.31
CA VAL A 1014 45.73 -9.17 61.56
C VAL A 1014 45.79 -8.39 60.21
N ARG A 1015 45.19 -7.19 60.18
CA ARG A 1015 45.34 -6.09 59.18
C ARG A 1015 46.54 -5.19 59.58
N PRO A 1016 46.94 -4.15 58.83
CA PRO A 1016 47.33 -4.05 57.41
C PRO A 1016 48.72 -3.34 57.27
N ALA A 1017 49.44 -3.50 56.16
CA ALA A 1017 50.44 -2.51 55.73
C ALA A 1017 50.79 -2.67 54.24
N SER A 1018 50.72 -1.56 53.53
CA SER A 1018 51.15 -1.33 52.15
C SER A 1018 52.67 -1.23 52.03
N VAL A 1019 53.30 -1.95 51.11
CA VAL A 1019 54.53 -1.52 50.40
C VAL A 1019 54.58 -2.18 49.01
N THR A 1020 54.89 -1.34 48.02
CA THR A 1020 55.25 -1.54 46.60
C THR A 1020 56.44 -2.47 46.40
N VAL A 1021 56.40 -3.39 45.41
CA VAL A 1021 57.59 -3.82 44.62
C VAL A 1021 57.16 -4.29 43.22
N GLU A 1022 57.95 -3.87 42.23
CA GLU A 1022 58.03 -4.28 40.82
C GLU A 1022 58.07 -5.80 40.55
N PRO A 1023 57.87 -6.23 39.30
CA PRO A 1023 58.54 -7.42 38.79
C PRO A 1023 59.54 -7.11 37.68
N ALA A 1024 60.72 -7.70 37.85
CA ALA A 1024 61.84 -7.68 36.92
C ALA A 1024 61.64 -8.61 35.70
N GLN A 1025 62.02 -8.05 34.55
CA GLN A 1025 62.67 -8.60 33.35
C GLN A 1025 62.65 -10.12 33.04
N VAL A 1026 62.17 -10.43 31.83
CA VAL A 1026 62.72 -11.48 30.96
C VAL A 1026 63.35 -10.80 29.74
N THR A 1027 64.62 -11.13 29.47
CA THR A 1027 65.48 -10.57 28.44
C THR A 1027 65.41 -11.37 27.14
N VAL A 1028 65.18 -10.70 26.01
CA VAL A 1028 65.69 -11.13 24.69
C VAL A 1028 66.28 -9.89 24.00
N ARG A 1029 67.54 -10.00 23.58
CA ARG A 1029 68.35 -8.92 22.99
C ARG A 1029 67.82 -8.47 21.61
N PRO A 1030 67.84 -7.16 21.31
CA PRO A 1030 67.60 -6.63 19.97
C PRO A 1030 68.90 -6.49 19.17
N ALA A 1031 68.81 -6.70 17.85
CA ALA A 1031 69.81 -6.19 16.90
C ALA A 1031 69.34 -4.83 16.39
N SER A 1032 70.20 -3.83 16.57
CA SER A 1032 70.03 -2.42 16.21
C SER A 1032 70.29 -2.17 14.72
N VAL A 1033 69.47 -1.34 14.07
CA VAL A 1033 69.97 -0.40 13.06
C VAL A 1033 69.37 0.98 13.34
N THR A 1034 70.29 1.94 13.34
CA THR A 1034 70.26 3.33 13.80
C THR A 1034 69.63 4.31 12.81
N GLY A 1035 69.00 5.38 13.32
CA GLY A 1035 68.74 6.61 12.57
C GLY A 1035 67.63 7.47 13.19
N GLU A 1036 68.00 8.50 13.96
CA GLU A 1036 67.08 9.48 14.55
C GLU A 1036 66.30 10.30 13.50
N PRO A 1037 65.08 10.78 13.82
CA PRO A 1037 64.34 11.71 12.97
C PRO A 1037 64.81 13.15 13.20
N ALA A 1038 65.33 13.80 12.15
CA ALA A 1038 65.58 15.24 12.15
C ALA A 1038 64.27 16.00 11.94
N GLN A 1039 63.93 16.88 12.88
CA GLN A 1039 62.89 17.90 12.76
C GLN A 1039 63.22 18.87 11.62
N VAL A 1040 62.23 19.19 10.77
CA VAL A 1040 62.30 20.37 9.89
C VAL A 1040 61.12 21.30 10.19
N SER A 1041 61.51 22.48 10.67
CA SER A 1041 60.69 23.68 10.87
C SER A 1041 60.20 24.24 9.55
N VAL A 1042 58.93 24.64 9.49
CA VAL A 1042 58.42 25.52 8.42
C VAL A 1042 58.07 26.87 9.05
N ARG A 1043 58.82 27.91 8.67
CA ARG A 1043 58.52 29.33 8.95
C ARG A 1043 57.55 29.88 7.90
N PRO A 1044 56.73 30.90 8.24
CA PRO A 1044 55.89 31.60 7.28
C PRO A 1044 56.67 32.72 6.58
N ALA A 1045 56.42 32.92 5.29
CA ALA A 1045 56.83 34.12 4.56
C ALA A 1045 55.69 34.59 3.66
N ALA A 1046 55.48 35.91 3.68
CA ALA A 1046 54.42 36.64 3.01
C ALA A 1046 54.84 37.16 1.62
N THR A 1047 53.83 37.48 0.80
CA THR A 1047 53.77 38.46 -0.31
C THR A 1047 54.77 38.40 -1.48
N GLY A 1048 54.24 38.34 -2.71
CA GLY A 1048 54.94 38.72 -3.94
C GLY A 1048 54.54 37.85 -5.13
N GLY A 1049 54.02 38.45 -6.19
CA GLY A 1049 53.40 37.74 -7.31
C GLY A 1049 54.34 37.12 -8.35
N THR A 1050 53.66 36.62 -9.40
CA THR A 1050 54.08 36.06 -10.69
C THR A 1050 54.04 34.54 -10.85
N ASP A 1051 53.39 34.20 -11.95
CA ASP A 1051 52.92 32.93 -12.46
C ASP A 1051 54.09 32.00 -12.82
N THR A 1052 54.19 30.83 -12.18
CA THR A 1052 54.91 29.66 -12.71
C THR A 1052 54.31 28.39 -12.13
N THR A 1053 53.63 27.61 -12.97
CA THR A 1053 53.22 26.24 -12.65
C THR A 1053 54.47 25.38 -12.50
N VAL A 1054 54.77 24.92 -11.29
CA VAL A 1054 55.89 24.00 -11.04
C VAL A 1054 55.45 22.59 -11.44
N TYR A 1055 56.01 22.06 -12.51
CA TYR A 1055 55.83 20.65 -12.89
C TYR A 1055 56.73 19.77 -12.03
N ALA A 1056 56.21 18.63 -11.57
CA ALA A 1056 56.97 17.62 -10.85
C ALA A 1056 58.19 17.20 -11.68
N THR A 1057 59.36 17.18 -11.05
CA THR A 1057 60.60 16.73 -11.66
C THR A 1057 60.51 15.24 -11.99
N ARG A 1058 61.28 14.77 -12.99
CA ARG A 1058 61.36 13.33 -13.32
C ARG A 1058 61.72 12.46 -12.10
N ALA A 1059 62.49 13.01 -11.15
CA ALA A 1059 62.85 12.32 -9.92
C ALA A 1059 61.64 12.13 -8.98
N GLU A 1060 60.77 13.14 -8.86
CA GLU A 1060 59.56 13.07 -8.04
C GLU A 1060 58.52 12.12 -8.65
N VAL A 1061 58.37 12.10 -9.98
CA VAL A 1061 57.49 11.15 -10.67
C VAL A 1061 58.01 9.72 -10.54
N ALA A 1062 59.32 9.51 -10.60
CA ALA A 1062 59.93 8.19 -10.40
C ALA A 1062 59.76 7.70 -8.95
N ALA A 1063 59.93 8.58 -7.96
CA ALA A 1063 59.71 8.25 -6.55
C ALA A 1063 58.24 7.88 -6.26
N LEU A 1064 57.29 8.64 -6.82
CA LEU A 1064 55.86 8.33 -6.67
C LEU A 1064 55.47 7.03 -7.39
N SER A 1065 56.04 6.78 -8.57
CA SER A 1065 55.81 5.53 -9.31
C SER A 1065 56.31 4.32 -8.54
N GLU A 1066 57.47 4.45 -7.88
CA GLU A 1066 58.04 3.40 -7.04
C GLU A 1066 57.21 3.16 -5.77
N GLN A 1067 56.68 4.22 -5.14
CA GLN A 1067 55.74 4.11 -4.02
C GLN A 1067 54.44 3.43 -4.42
N LEU A 1068 53.89 3.73 -5.60
CA LEU A 1068 52.70 3.08 -6.12
C LEU A 1068 52.95 1.60 -6.44
N ARG A 1069 54.14 1.25 -6.95
CA ARG A 1069 54.54 -0.14 -7.18
C ARG A 1069 54.64 -0.92 -5.87
N GLN A 1070 55.26 -0.35 -4.85
CA GLN A 1070 55.35 -0.98 -3.52
C GLN A 1070 53.97 -1.15 -2.86
N LEU A 1071 53.07 -0.17 -3.03
CA LEU A 1071 51.70 -0.28 -2.53
C LEU A 1071 50.92 -1.39 -3.25
N ALA A 1072 51.06 -1.50 -4.57
CA ALA A 1072 50.45 -2.56 -5.36
C ALA A 1072 50.97 -3.96 -4.97
N GLU A 1073 52.28 -4.10 -4.73
CA GLU A 1073 52.89 -5.34 -4.24
C GLU A 1073 52.37 -5.73 -2.84
N THR A 1074 52.20 -4.74 -1.96
CA THR A 1074 51.62 -4.94 -0.62
C THR A 1074 50.17 -5.39 -0.70
N GLN A 1075 49.37 -4.78 -1.57
CA GLN A 1075 47.98 -5.18 -1.81
C GLN A 1075 47.87 -6.60 -2.39
N ALA A 1076 48.74 -6.95 -3.33
CA ALA A 1076 48.78 -8.29 -3.91
C ALA A 1076 49.16 -9.37 -2.86
N ALA A 1077 50.09 -9.05 -1.96
CA ALA A 1077 50.45 -9.94 -0.85
C ALA A 1077 49.29 -10.12 0.15
N MET A 1078 48.57 -9.03 0.48
CA MET A 1078 47.38 -9.09 1.34
C MET A 1078 46.26 -9.94 0.72
N ILE A 1079 46.00 -9.81 -0.58
CA ILE A 1079 44.98 -10.59 -1.28
C ILE A 1079 45.35 -12.09 -1.27
N THR A 1080 46.63 -12.41 -1.47
CA THR A 1080 47.12 -13.80 -1.37
C THR A 1080 46.89 -14.36 0.03
N GLN A 1081 47.24 -13.63 1.09
CA GLN A 1081 47.02 -14.04 2.48
C GLN A 1081 45.53 -14.21 2.82
N LEU A 1082 44.67 -13.32 2.33
CA LEU A 1082 43.21 -13.43 2.49
C LEU A 1082 42.67 -14.66 1.76
N THR A 1083 43.18 -14.96 0.58
CA THR A 1083 42.78 -16.13 -0.21
C THR A 1083 43.19 -17.44 0.50
N GLU A 1084 44.41 -17.48 1.06
CA GLU A 1084 44.86 -18.61 1.89
C GLU A 1084 44.04 -18.77 3.17
N ALA A 1085 43.70 -17.67 3.85
CA ALA A 1085 42.86 -17.69 5.04
C ALA A 1085 41.44 -18.20 4.73
N VAL A 1086 40.85 -17.77 3.60
CA VAL A 1086 39.55 -18.26 3.12
C VAL A 1086 39.64 -19.74 2.76
N ALA A 1087 40.71 -20.20 2.11
CA ALA A 1087 40.90 -21.62 1.80
C ALA A 1087 41.01 -22.48 3.07
N LEU A 1088 41.72 -22.00 4.10
CA LEU A 1088 41.82 -22.64 5.42
C LEU A 1088 40.47 -22.71 6.15
N LEU A 1089 39.67 -21.64 6.10
CA LEU A 1089 38.32 -21.59 6.66
C LEU A 1089 37.35 -22.51 5.92
N THR A 1090 37.48 -22.63 4.61
CA THR A 1090 36.65 -23.51 3.76
C THR A 1090 37.01 -24.98 3.98
N ALA A 1091 38.29 -25.31 4.21
CA ALA A 1091 38.71 -26.66 4.56
C ALA A 1091 38.23 -27.12 5.95
N ARG A 1092 38.08 -26.19 6.91
CA ARG A 1092 37.53 -26.48 8.25
C ARG A 1092 36.01 -26.70 8.27
N THR A 1093 35.28 -26.14 7.31
CA THR A 1093 33.81 -26.22 7.26
C THR A 1093 33.28 -27.43 6.48
N THR A 1094 34.14 -28.14 5.75
CA THR A 1094 33.77 -29.30 4.92
C THR A 1094 34.31 -30.65 5.40
N GLY A 1095 35.14 -30.67 6.46
CA GLY A 1095 35.60 -31.88 7.12
C GLY A 1095 34.67 -32.31 8.25
N LYS A 1096 34.12 -33.53 8.18
CA LYS A 1096 33.48 -34.21 9.32
C LYS A 1096 34.49 -34.33 10.46
N ASP A 1097 34.35 -33.48 11.48
CA ASP A 1097 34.50 -33.83 12.89
C ASP A 1097 34.09 -32.63 13.74
N GLY A 1098 33.00 -32.80 14.49
CA GLY A 1098 32.48 -31.80 15.41
C GLY A 1098 33.34 -31.69 16.65
N ARG A 1099 34.02 -30.55 16.80
CA ARG A 1099 34.28 -29.87 18.08
C ARG A 1099 34.29 -28.37 17.86
#